data_AF-A0A819VB67-F1
#
_entry.id   AF-A0A819VB67-F1
#
_cell.length_a   1.000
_cell.length_b   1.000
_cell.length_c   1.000
_cell.angle_alpha   90.00
_cell.angle_beta   90.00
_cell.angle_gamma   90.00
#
_symmetry.space_group_name_H-M   'P 1'
#
loop_
_entity.id
_entity.type
_entity.pdbx_description
1 polymer ?
#
loop_
_entity_poly.entity_id
_entity_poly.type
_entity_poly.pdbx_seq_one_letter_code
_entity_poly.pdbx_strand_id
1 'polypeptide(L)'
;METVNHVFDLIVIGCGAAGIGAAIKFQKLLPTAHLLVLEARDRIGGRAFTDTKTFGESAPVDLGARWLCHNQPDNLVRAYYVLSDGDRIDTDIYGTSTMAIFDEDGTPISEDLIKQVKTIAEKLFSNIKQYPHDMPDVSMLDAIHKQHIKIDNEKMQRLLDMWLSFTENHEASDLAELSAKCYAKGDGDLENCYLEIAGGFGSFIKQIAEQHKLPIKLNTVVTHIDTSTQFDGLIHVATQDGCYYLCKYVLVTVPLGCLKACSIDFTPPLPQWKQEAIDKMGFGLHNKVYLQFSSVFWDQELTKISVATNRFKFYFCIPEARIVVLHIVGSVAYELEHLRDEEIVEQVVNSLRIIYPLMTDPIKWLVTRWGSDPFSGGSYSNFQVGNNNETLKKLARETHDGRVHWAGEHTNYDGTIGYVDSAFESGHREAILICKKLRQPKTMLWKNIDNSTIIVFILLTIFSLSPNILFYGIPIELPALINQLPEGWSLPAIFNLISQGAIISLIIIFLLRHLTKSNSYETITIIITLLISVITFITLGLFWHKTTIINNISHSTYFLLFSFIIYICDYSGSVLFLTYFDRYVSIMMRAYFLGDGVSSAALAILGFVQDSEKTQCIPIIIGNKTVLTEQASSLVFSVRIYFFILSFIMFCSLISFLILSITKIGQDESNKNDESIKLINISDDQIDEQHSQINNKLYFLAMFWSCFITYGFLPGLQTYALVPYSHDIYQKTIISIEISYLLVQIFCAIYSNITIERYPNLVHIFNIIGTILIIYIFIIAKMSPCPPFIDSILLGGLISGLIYIIINGLSHIAYILLNIYFHKVSGEKGLFWSSVKVKCGIASGAIINYMLTVHFQLFKERFPCHDYVCS
;
A
#
# COMPACT_ATOMS: atom_id res chain seq x y z
N MET A 1 -23.35 -24.04 -27.87
CA MET A 1 -22.73 -22.93 -27.15
C MET A 1 -23.55 -22.68 -25.91
N GLU A 2 -23.18 -23.31 -24.81
CA GLU A 2 -23.81 -23.04 -23.51
C GLU A 2 -23.02 -21.91 -22.85
N THR A 3 -23.61 -20.71 -22.83
CA THR A 3 -23.19 -19.64 -21.93
C THR A 3 -23.29 -20.16 -20.49
N VAL A 4 -22.17 -20.29 -19.79
CA VAL A 4 -22.23 -20.33 -18.32
C VAL A 4 -22.56 -18.89 -17.90
N ASN A 5 -23.83 -18.62 -17.60
CA ASN A 5 -24.38 -17.29 -17.22
C ASN A 5 -23.84 -16.73 -15.90
N HIS A 6 -22.70 -17.21 -15.40
CA HIS A 6 -22.15 -16.89 -14.10
C HIS A 6 -20.83 -16.14 -14.25
N VAL A 7 -20.76 -14.92 -13.73
CA VAL A 7 -19.56 -14.09 -13.73
C VAL A 7 -18.77 -14.33 -12.45
N PHE A 8 -17.48 -14.64 -12.59
CA PHE A 8 -16.57 -14.85 -11.45
C PHE A 8 -15.86 -13.54 -11.07
N ASP A 9 -15.59 -13.35 -9.79
CA ASP A 9 -14.71 -12.28 -9.34
C ASP A 9 -13.25 -12.60 -9.66
N LEU A 10 -12.86 -13.88 -9.53
CA LEU A 10 -11.54 -14.39 -9.86
C LEU A 10 -11.62 -15.76 -10.53
N ILE A 11 -10.93 -15.92 -11.65
CA ILE A 11 -10.57 -17.24 -12.20
C ILE A 11 -9.09 -17.47 -11.99
N VAL A 12 -8.73 -18.61 -11.39
CA VAL A 12 -7.35 -19.07 -11.24
C VAL A 12 -7.10 -20.17 -12.27
N ILE A 13 -6.05 -20.04 -13.07
CA ILE A 13 -5.67 -21.02 -14.10
C ILE A 13 -4.48 -21.83 -13.57
N GLY A 14 -4.73 -23.10 -13.30
CA GLY A 14 -3.82 -24.05 -12.66
C GLY A 14 -4.16 -24.31 -11.20
N CYS A 15 -4.16 -25.58 -10.81
CA CYS A 15 -4.37 -26.06 -9.44
C CYS A 15 -3.09 -26.73 -8.88
N GLY A 16 -1.94 -26.14 -9.20
CA GLY A 16 -0.68 -26.38 -8.49
C GLY A 16 -0.59 -25.56 -7.20
N ALA A 17 0.53 -25.63 -6.49
CA ALA A 17 0.71 -24.96 -5.20
C ALA A 17 0.42 -23.44 -5.23
N ALA A 18 0.80 -22.73 -6.30
CA ALA A 18 0.47 -21.32 -6.48
C ALA A 18 -1.04 -21.06 -6.60
N GLY A 19 -1.72 -21.83 -7.45
CA GLY A 19 -3.18 -21.71 -7.61
C GLY A 19 -3.93 -22.07 -6.33
N ILE A 20 -3.48 -23.11 -5.61
CA ILE A 20 -4.03 -23.51 -4.31
C ILE A 20 -3.83 -22.40 -3.27
N GLY A 21 -2.61 -21.87 -3.14
CA GLY A 21 -2.30 -20.78 -2.21
C GLY A 21 -3.14 -19.53 -2.49
N ALA A 22 -3.29 -19.16 -3.76
CA ALA A 22 -4.13 -18.04 -4.16
C ALA A 22 -5.61 -18.27 -3.84
N ALA A 23 -6.15 -19.43 -4.21
CA ALA A 23 -7.55 -19.78 -4.00
C ALA A 23 -7.93 -19.78 -2.51
N ILE A 24 -7.09 -20.38 -1.65
CA ILE A 24 -7.28 -20.40 -0.20
C ILE A 24 -7.28 -18.98 0.36
N LYS A 25 -6.28 -18.18 0.00
CA LYS A 25 -6.15 -16.81 0.50
C LYS A 25 -7.31 -15.93 0.02
N PHE A 26 -7.73 -16.09 -1.23
CA PHE A 26 -8.85 -15.36 -1.83
C PHE A 26 -10.16 -15.68 -1.12
N GLN A 27 -10.51 -16.96 -0.94
CA GLN A 27 -11.72 -17.35 -0.21
C GLN A 27 -11.70 -16.87 1.24
N LYS A 28 -10.53 -16.89 1.89
CA LYS A 28 -10.38 -16.37 3.25
C LYS A 28 -10.63 -14.87 3.32
N LEU A 29 -10.17 -14.10 2.33
CA LEU A 29 -10.32 -12.64 2.29
C LEU A 29 -11.68 -12.18 1.75
N LEU A 30 -12.29 -12.90 0.83
CA LEU A 30 -13.57 -12.58 0.21
C LEU A 30 -14.47 -13.83 0.13
N PRO A 31 -15.04 -14.29 1.25
CA PRO A 31 -15.81 -15.55 1.31
C PRO A 31 -17.05 -15.58 0.42
N THR A 32 -17.61 -14.42 0.11
CA THR A 32 -18.80 -14.27 -0.75
C THR A 32 -18.45 -14.04 -2.22
N ALA A 33 -17.17 -13.82 -2.55
CA ALA A 33 -16.75 -13.60 -3.92
C ALA A 33 -16.71 -14.91 -4.70
N HIS A 34 -17.06 -14.83 -5.97
CA HIS A 34 -17.13 -15.97 -6.86
C HIS A 34 -15.74 -16.34 -7.38
N LEU A 35 -15.22 -17.46 -6.92
CA LEU A 35 -13.94 -18.03 -7.33
C LEU A 35 -14.17 -19.29 -8.18
N LEU A 36 -13.35 -19.48 -9.21
CA LEU A 36 -13.23 -20.74 -9.94
C LEU A 36 -11.75 -21.04 -10.21
N VAL A 37 -11.34 -22.29 -9.97
CA VAL A 37 -10.01 -22.78 -10.34
C VAL A 37 -10.15 -23.74 -11.52
N LEU A 38 -9.51 -23.43 -12.64
CA LEU A 38 -9.50 -24.27 -13.84
C LEU A 38 -8.17 -25.01 -13.93
N GLU A 39 -8.22 -26.34 -13.93
CA GLU A 39 -7.04 -27.20 -14.04
C GLU A 39 -7.11 -28.04 -15.31
N ALA A 40 -6.03 -28.02 -16.08
CA ALA A 40 -5.92 -28.72 -17.34
C ALA A 40 -5.94 -30.25 -17.16
N ARG A 41 -5.30 -30.75 -16.10
CA ARG A 41 -5.22 -32.19 -15.80
C ARG A 41 -6.48 -32.72 -15.15
N ASP A 42 -6.57 -34.04 -15.08
CA ASP A 42 -7.55 -34.81 -14.31
C ASP A 42 -7.20 -34.90 -12.80
N ARG A 43 -6.18 -34.15 -12.35
CA ARG A 43 -5.67 -34.17 -10.98
C ARG A 43 -5.18 -32.80 -10.53
N ILE A 44 -5.11 -32.61 -9.22
CA ILE A 44 -4.54 -31.42 -8.58
C ILE A 44 -3.07 -31.62 -8.21
N GLY A 45 -2.40 -30.53 -7.81
CA GLY A 45 -1.00 -30.54 -7.32
C GLY A 45 0.03 -30.13 -8.38
N GLY A 46 -0.29 -30.21 -9.67
CA GLY A 46 0.63 -29.83 -10.75
C GLY A 46 1.93 -30.64 -10.71
N ARG A 47 3.07 -29.96 -10.48
CA ARG A 47 4.41 -30.56 -10.36
C ARG A 47 4.71 -31.14 -8.96
N ALA A 48 3.84 -30.93 -7.97
CA ALA A 48 3.84 -31.72 -6.73
C ALA A 48 2.89 -32.90 -6.90
N PHE A 49 3.43 -34.06 -7.29
CA PHE A 49 2.62 -35.23 -7.62
C PHE A 49 3.21 -36.50 -7.02
N THR A 50 2.40 -37.19 -6.21
CA THR A 50 2.73 -38.48 -5.61
C THR A 50 1.95 -39.58 -6.33
N ASP A 51 2.67 -40.61 -6.78
CA ASP A 51 2.05 -41.86 -7.20
C ASP A 51 1.91 -42.81 -6.01
N THR A 52 0.70 -43.31 -5.80
CA THR A 52 0.36 -44.28 -4.74
C THR A 52 -0.05 -45.63 -5.31
N LYS A 53 -0.06 -45.79 -6.64
CA LYS A 53 -0.67 -46.95 -7.31
C LYS A 53 0.37 -47.93 -7.85
N THR A 54 1.45 -47.45 -8.46
CA THR A 54 2.39 -48.30 -9.20
C THR A 54 3.10 -49.29 -8.28
N PHE A 55 3.62 -48.78 -7.16
CA PHE A 55 4.35 -49.56 -6.16
C PHE A 55 3.49 -49.97 -4.95
N GLY A 56 2.22 -49.56 -4.92
CA GLY A 56 1.25 -49.83 -3.87
C GLY A 56 1.14 -48.71 -2.83
N GLU A 57 0.02 -48.67 -2.11
CA GLU A 57 -0.30 -47.58 -1.17
C GLU A 57 0.68 -47.47 0.01
N SER A 58 1.36 -48.56 0.36
CA SER A 58 2.39 -48.59 1.39
C SER A 58 3.75 -48.06 0.93
N ALA A 59 3.90 -47.72 -0.36
CA ALA A 59 5.14 -47.22 -0.95
C ALA A 59 4.86 -46.03 -1.91
N PRO A 60 4.32 -44.92 -1.39
CA PRO A 60 4.08 -43.72 -2.19
C PRO A 60 5.40 -43.13 -2.69
N VAL A 61 5.42 -42.65 -3.94
CA VAL A 61 6.61 -42.04 -4.55
C VAL A 61 6.30 -40.69 -5.17
N ASP A 62 7.09 -39.67 -4.83
CA ASP A 62 6.93 -38.32 -5.37
C ASP A 62 7.57 -38.16 -6.75
N LEU A 63 6.76 -38.22 -7.80
CA LEU A 63 7.20 -38.08 -9.20
C LEU A 63 7.76 -36.69 -9.51
N GLY A 64 7.37 -35.68 -8.75
CA GLY A 64 7.89 -34.32 -8.85
C GLY A 64 8.54 -33.85 -7.56
N ALA A 65 8.04 -32.75 -6.98
CA ALA A 65 8.54 -32.23 -5.71
C ALA A 65 8.41 -33.26 -4.57
N ARG A 66 9.51 -33.50 -3.84
CA ARG A 66 9.60 -34.45 -2.71
C ARG A 66 9.87 -33.75 -1.37
N TRP A 67 10.56 -32.62 -1.40
CA TRP A 67 11.04 -31.95 -0.19
C TRP A 67 10.33 -30.62 0.00
N LEU A 68 10.03 -30.33 1.27
CA LEU A 68 9.74 -28.98 1.71
C LEU A 68 11.08 -28.33 2.12
N CYS A 69 11.51 -27.34 1.34
CA CYS A 69 12.71 -26.55 1.60
C CYS A 69 12.40 -25.38 2.54
N HIS A 70 13.43 -24.82 3.19
CA HIS A 70 13.31 -23.74 4.18
C HIS A 70 12.51 -24.16 5.42
N ASN A 71 13.17 -24.91 6.32
CA ASN A 71 12.68 -25.32 7.65
C ASN A 71 12.46 -24.13 8.63
N GLN A 72 12.36 -22.91 8.11
CA GLN A 72 12.13 -21.70 8.88
C GLN A 72 10.64 -21.60 9.30
N PRO A 73 10.31 -21.05 10.48
CA PRO A 73 8.93 -20.97 10.98
C PRO A 73 8.00 -20.08 10.14
N ASP A 74 8.54 -19.26 9.25
CA ASP A 74 7.84 -18.29 8.40
C ASP A 74 7.42 -18.86 7.03
N ASN A 75 7.95 -20.02 6.62
CA ASN A 75 7.47 -20.74 5.43
C ASN A 75 5.97 -21.03 5.59
N LEU A 76 5.13 -20.44 4.74
CA LEU A 76 3.67 -20.48 4.93
C LEU A 76 3.10 -21.90 4.91
N VAL A 77 3.64 -22.76 4.04
CA VAL A 77 3.20 -24.16 3.97
C VAL A 77 3.52 -24.86 5.29
N ARG A 78 4.73 -24.62 5.82
CA ARG A 78 5.16 -25.16 7.10
C ARG A 78 4.34 -24.61 8.28
N ALA A 79 4.24 -23.29 8.36
CA ALA A 79 3.62 -22.56 9.45
C ALA A 79 2.14 -22.94 9.64
N TYR A 80 1.39 -23.06 8.53
CA TYR A 80 -0.05 -23.30 8.60
C TYR A 80 -0.43 -24.79 8.62
N TYR A 81 0.33 -25.66 7.95
CA TYR A 81 -0.12 -27.02 7.68
C TYR A 81 0.82 -28.13 8.19
N VAL A 82 2.05 -27.79 8.58
CA VAL A 82 3.04 -28.77 9.04
C VAL A 82 3.21 -28.65 10.55
N LEU A 83 3.41 -27.45 11.10
CA LEU A 83 3.54 -27.24 12.55
C LEU A 83 2.23 -27.46 13.34
N SER A 84 1.09 -27.38 12.68
CA SER A 84 -0.24 -27.55 13.29
C SER A 84 -0.67 -29.02 13.42
N ASP A 85 0.00 -29.94 12.71
CA ASP A 85 -0.36 -31.36 12.59
C ASP A 85 0.86 -32.22 12.95
N GLY A 86 1.19 -32.25 14.25
CA GLY A 86 2.46 -32.73 14.82
C GLY A 86 2.82 -34.21 14.60
N ASP A 87 1.91 -35.02 14.03
CA ASP A 87 2.06 -36.47 13.85
C ASP A 87 2.49 -36.88 12.42
N ARG A 88 2.67 -35.94 11.48
CA ARG A 88 2.86 -36.24 10.03
C ARG A 88 4.27 -36.02 9.48
N ILE A 89 5.20 -35.55 10.29
CA ILE A 89 6.53 -35.16 9.83
C ILE A 89 7.52 -36.19 10.33
N ASP A 90 8.06 -36.99 9.41
CA ASP A 90 9.31 -37.67 9.69
C ASP A 90 10.42 -36.64 9.42
N THR A 91 10.93 -36.04 10.49
CA THR A 91 12.03 -35.07 10.40
C THR A 91 13.34 -35.82 10.16
N ASP A 92 13.48 -36.47 9.02
CA ASP A 92 14.79 -36.94 8.59
C ASP A 92 15.56 -35.73 8.06
N ILE A 93 16.12 -34.98 9.02
CA ILE A 93 17.08 -33.94 8.74
C ILE A 93 18.20 -34.65 7.99
N TYR A 94 18.50 -34.20 6.77
CA TYR A 94 19.55 -34.67 5.86
C TYR A 94 20.92 -35.06 6.50
N GLY A 95 21.15 -34.75 7.78
CA GLY A 95 22.31 -35.11 8.58
C GLY A 95 22.44 -36.58 9.00
N THR A 96 21.45 -37.44 8.73
CA THR A 96 21.51 -38.91 8.93
C THR A 96 21.81 -39.69 7.64
N SER A 97 21.89 -39.02 6.48
CA SER A 97 22.01 -39.71 5.19
C SER A 97 23.38 -40.37 5.02
N THR A 98 23.40 -41.70 5.08
CA THR A 98 24.52 -42.57 4.70
C THR A 98 24.62 -42.65 3.17
N MET A 99 25.83 -42.49 2.63
CA MET A 99 26.07 -42.49 1.19
C MET A 99 27.28 -43.35 0.84
N ALA A 100 27.11 -44.26 -0.11
CA ALA A 100 28.22 -44.97 -0.74
C ALA A 100 28.61 -44.28 -2.06
N ILE A 101 29.91 -44.16 -2.33
CA ILE A 101 30.41 -43.59 -3.59
C ILE A 101 31.27 -44.63 -4.30
N PHE A 102 30.97 -44.85 -5.58
CA PHE A 102 31.70 -45.77 -6.44
C PHE A 102 32.31 -45.03 -7.63
N ASP A 103 33.42 -45.54 -8.14
CA ASP A 103 33.94 -45.15 -9.46
C ASP A 103 33.12 -45.81 -10.58
N GLU A 104 33.36 -45.40 -11.82
CA GLU A 104 32.65 -45.91 -13.00
C GLU A 104 32.82 -47.42 -13.24
N ASP A 105 33.88 -48.02 -12.70
CA ASP A 105 34.17 -49.46 -12.77
C ASP A 105 33.55 -50.28 -11.63
N GLY A 106 32.79 -49.64 -10.74
CA GLY A 106 32.16 -50.26 -9.57
C GLY A 106 33.04 -50.35 -8.34
N THR A 107 34.27 -49.82 -8.36
CA THR A 107 35.14 -49.81 -7.17
C THR A 107 34.71 -48.75 -6.16
N PRO A 108 34.62 -49.08 -4.85
CA PRO A 108 34.35 -48.06 -3.82
C PRO A 108 35.44 -46.98 -3.77
N ILE A 109 35.03 -45.72 -3.60
CA ILE A 109 35.96 -44.60 -3.44
C ILE A 109 36.37 -44.47 -1.96
N SER A 110 37.67 -44.26 -1.69
CA SER A 110 38.16 -44.06 -0.32
C SER A 110 37.75 -42.70 0.26
N GLU A 111 37.50 -42.67 1.57
CA GLU A 111 37.12 -41.44 2.30
C GLU A 111 38.15 -40.31 2.14
N ASP A 112 39.45 -40.64 2.10
CA ASP A 112 40.51 -39.65 1.89
C ASP A 112 40.39 -38.94 0.54
N LEU A 113 40.04 -39.67 -0.53
CA LEU A 113 39.88 -39.08 -1.86
C LEU A 113 38.60 -38.22 -1.92
N ILE A 114 37.51 -38.68 -1.28
CA ILE A 114 36.27 -37.91 -1.15
C ILE A 114 36.55 -36.58 -0.44
N LYS A 115 37.29 -36.60 0.67
CA LYS A 115 37.63 -35.40 1.45
C LYS A 115 38.48 -34.42 0.63
N GLN A 116 39.44 -34.93 -0.15
CA GLN A 116 40.25 -34.09 -1.04
C GLN A 116 39.40 -33.39 -2.11
N VAL A 117 38.53 -34.15 -2.80
CA VAL A 117 37.64 -33.58 -3.83
C VAL A 117 36.66 -32.58 -3.24
N LYS A 118 36.06 -32.90 -2.08
CA LYS A 118 35.16 -31.97 -1.38
C LYS A 118 35.85 -30.65 -1.06
N THR A 119 37.09 -30.69 -0.58
CA THR A 119 37.89 -29.48 -0.29
C THR A 119 38.13 -28.64 -1.56
N ILE A 120 38.37 -29.29 -2.70
CA ILE A 120 38.56 -28.61 -3.99
C ILE A 120 37.25 -27.99 -4.48
N ALA A 121 36.15 -28.74 -4.43
CA ALA A 121 34.83 -28.26 -4.81
C ALA A 121 34.39 -27.07 -3.95
N GLU A 122 34.57 -27.15 -2.63
CA GLU A 122 34.31 -26.05 -1.70
C GLU A 122 35.13 -24.81 -2.07
N LYS A 123 36.41 -24.98 -2.39
CA LYS A 123 37.27 -23.89 -2.85
C LYS A 123 36.75 -23.28 -4.15
N LEU A 124 36.41 -24.09 -5.14
CA LEU A 124 35.86 -23.65 -6.43
C LEU A 124 34.59 -22.81 -6.22
N PHE A 125 33.62 -23.32 -5.47
CA PHE A 125 32.37 -22.60 -5.17
C PHE A 125 32.60 -21.36 -4.32
N SER A 126 33.52 -21.39 -3.36
CA SER A 126 33.84 -20.21 -2.53
C SER A 126 34.40 -19.06 -3.37
N ASN A 127 35.18 -19.37 -4.41
CA ASN A 127 35.69 -18.37 -5.35
C ASN A 127 34.56 -17.83 -6.24
N ILE A 128 33.59 -18.66 -6.65
CA ILE A 128 32.41 -18.18 -7.39
C ILE A 128 31.55 -17.29 -6.50
N LYS A 129 31.42 -17.57 -5.21
CA LYS A 129 30.72 -16.67 -4.26
C LYS A 129 31.35 -15.28 -4.16
N GLN A 130 32.61 -15.14 -4.56
CA GLN A 130 33.33 -13.86 -4.62
C GLN A 130 33.32 -13.24 -6.03
N TYR A 131 32.51 -13.76 -6.96
CA TYR A 131 32.45 -13.25 -8.33
C TYR A 131 32.02 -11.78 -8.34
N PRO A 132 32.81 -10.85 -8.92
CA PRO A 132 32.53 -9.42 -8.84
C PRO A 132 31.20 -9.03 -9.49
N HIS A 133 30.42 -8.19 -8.80
CA HIS A 133 29.09 -7.76 -9.29
C HIS A 133 29.14 -6.85 -10.52
N ASP A 134 30.26 -6.18 -10.77
CA ASP A 134 30.50 -5.29 -11.91
C ASP A 134 30.94 -6.02 -13.17
N MET A 135 31.37 -7.28 -13.04
CA MET A 135 31.76 -8.09 -14.19
C MET A 135 30.55 -8.60 -15.00
N PRO A 136 30.72 -8.82 -16.32
CA PRO A 136 29.74 -9.52 -17.15
C PRO A 136 29.42 -10.90 -16.56
N ASP A 137 28.17 -11.31 -16.68
CA ASP A 137 27.77 -12.64 -16.25
C ASP A 137 28.37 -13.74 -17.15
N VAL A 138 28.74 -14.86 -16.56
CA VAL A 138 29.30 -16.05 -17.22
C VAL A 138 28.70 -17.31 -16.62
N SER A 139 28.83 -18.44 -17.30
CA SER A 139 28.37 -19.70 -16.75
C SER A 139 29.19 -20.11 -15.51
N MET A 140 28.59 -20.88 -14.61
CA MET A 140 29.31 -21.47 -13.47
C MET A 140 30.47 -22.34 -13.95
N LEU A 141 30.28 -23.10 -15.04
CA LEU A 141 31.34 -23.91 -15.64
C LEU A 141 32.52 -23.06 -16.14
N ASP A 142 32.26 -21.96 -16.85
CA ASP A 142 33.32 -21.04 -17.30
C ASP A 142 34.03 -20.38 -16.12
N ALA A 143 33.29 -20.03 -15.07
CA ALA A 143 33.87 -19.48 -13.83
C ALA A 143 34.77 -20.50 -13.13
N ILE A 144 34.42 -21.79 -13.16
CA ILE A 144 35.26 -22.88 -12.63
C ILE A 144 36.53 -23.05 -13.47
N HIS A 145 36.40 -23.15 -14.79
CA HIS A 145 37.54 -23.33 -15.70
C HIS A 145 38.58 -22.21 -15.60
N LYS A 146 38.15 -20.96 -15.37
CA LYS A 146 39.03 -19.80 -15.20
C LYS A 146 39.91 -19.85 -13.93
N GLN A 147 39.60 -20.71 -12.97
CA GLN A 147 40.39 -20.84 -11.75
C GLN A 147 41.66 -21.67 -11.95
N HIS A 148 41.82 -22.33 -13.11
CA HIS A 148 43.02 -23.07 -13.51
C HIS A 148 43.54 -24.06 -12.45
N ILE A 149 42.63 -24.73 -11.72
CA ILE A 149 43.01 -25.78 -10.78
C ILE A 149 43.44 -27.01 -11.58
N LYS A 150 44.71 -27.40 -11.44
CA LYS A 150 45.26 -28.58 -12.10
C LYS A 150 44.88 -29.85 -11.33
N ILE A 151 44.25 -30.80 -12.00
CA ILE A 151 43.93 -32.12 -11.45
C ILE A 151 44.68 -33.15 -12.27
N ASP A 152 45.64 -33.82 -11.63
CA ASP A 152 46.61 -34.70 -12.31
C ASP A 152 46.09 -36.15 -12.50
N ASN A 153 44.86 -36.46 -12.05
CA ASN A 153 44.31 -37.82 -12.01
C ASN A 153 42.90 -37.85 -12.59
N GLU A 154 42.66 -38.67 -13.62
CA GLU A 154 41.35 -38.83 -14.28
C GLU A 154 40.24 -39.27 -13.31
N LYS A 155 40.53 -40.19 -12.38
CA LYS A 155 39.58 -40.63 -11.35
C LYS A 155 39.17 -39.48 -10.44
N MET A 156 40.14 -38.63 -10.10
CA MET A 156 39.89 -37.43 -9.28
C MET A 156 39.09 -36.37 -10.05
N GLN A 157 39.34 -36.23 -11.36
CA GLN A 157 38.56 -35.36 -12.23
C GLN A 157 37.11 -35.83 -12.33
N ARG A 158 36.85 -37.11 -12.63
CA ARG A 158 35.48 -37.67 -12.67
C ARG A 158 34.75 -37.51 -11.34
N LEU A 159 35.44 -37.75 -10.22
CA LEU A 159 34.87 -37.59 -8.90
C LEU A 159 34.55 -36.13 -8.60
N LEU A 160 35.40 -35.19 -9.03
CA LEU A 160 35.10 -33.76 -8.93
C LEU A 160 33.91 -33.38 -9.80
N ASP A 161 33.84 -33.83 -11.05
CA ASP A 161 32.72 -33.54 -11.96
C ASP A 161 31.40 -34.05 -11.39
N MET A 162 31.38 -35.28 -10.85
CA MET A 162 30.24 -35.80 -10.11
C MET A 162 29.90 -34.93 -8.90
N TRP A 163 30.89 -34.47 -8.13
CA TRP A 163 30.64 -33.61 -6.96
C TRP A 163 30.07 -32.24 -7.35
N LEU A 164 30.54 -31.65 -8.45
CA LEU A 164 30.02 -30.40 -8.99
C LEU A 164 28.58 -30.57 -9.51
N SER A 165 28.24 -31.75 -10.05
CA SER A 165 26.88 -32.08 -10.50
C SER A 165 25.83 -32.15 -9.39
N PHE A 166 26.19 -32.07 -8.10
CA PHE A 166 25.18 -31.86 -7.05
C PHE A 166 24.44 -30.54 -7.24
N THR A 167 25.13 -29.49 -7.70
CA THR A 167 24.50 -28.20 -8.04
C THR A 167 23.61 -28.34 -9.27
N GLU A 168 24.02 -29.11 -10.27
CA GLU A 168 23.16 -29.41 -11.44
C GLU A 168 21.89 -30.14 -11.02
N ASN A 169 22.00 -31.07 -10.07
CA ASN A 169 20.85 -31.80 -9.54
C ASN A 169 19.88 -30.88 -8.81
N HIS A 170 20.42 -29.97 -8.01
CA HIS A 170 19.65 -28.98 -7.27
C HIS A 170 18.91 -28.03 -8.22
N GLU A 171 19.62 -27.46 -9.19
CA GLU A 171 19.10 -26.45 -10.12
C GLU A 171 18.37 -27.03 -11.35
N ALA A 172 18.43 -28.35 -11.57
CA ALA A 172 17.90 -29.03 -12.75
C ALA A 172 18.45 -28.53 -14.11
N SER A 173 19.66 -27.98 -14.12
CA SER A 173 20.35 -27.46 -15.32
C SER A 173 21.85 -27.75 -15.24
N ASP A 174 22.49 -27.81 -16.40
CA ASP A 174 23.93 -28.01 -16.50
C ASP A 174 24.69 -26.77 -16.00
N LEU A 175 25.87 -26.94 -15.41
CA LEU A 175 26.72 -25.82 -14.95
C LEU A 175 27.12 -24.85 -16.08
N ALA A 176 27.06 -25.31 -17.32
CA ALA A 176 27.29 -24.52 -18.52
C ALA A 176 26.20 -23.46 -18.78
N GLU A 177 25.01 -23.63 -18.18
CA GLU A 177 23.89 -22.69 -18.33
C GLU A 177 23.73 -21.78 -17.11
N LEU A 178 24.05 -22.27 -15.92
CA LEU A 178 23.81 -21.59 -14.65
C LEU A 178 24.65 -20.31 -14.51
N SER A 179 24.04 -19.25 -13.98
CA SER A 179 24.68 -17.94 -13.79
C SER A 179 25.64 -17.94 -12.61
N ALA A 180 26.93 -17.71 -12.86
CA ALA A 180 27.92 -17.49 -11.81
C ALA A 180 27.61 -16.23 -10.99
N LYS A 181 27.07 -15.19 -11.64
CA LYS A 181 26.78 -13.91 -10.99
C LYS A 181 25.57 -13.98 -10.07
N CYS A 182 24.51 -14.69 -10.45
CA CYS A 182 23.33 -14.88 -9.58
C CYS A 182 23.71 -15.76 -8.39
N TYR A 183 24.45 -16.85 -8.62
CA TYR A 183 24.98 -17.69 -7.55
C TYR A 183 25.83 -16.87 -6.54
N ALA A 184 26.68 -15.97 -7.04
CA ALA A 184 27.52 -15.12 -6.18
C ALA A 184 26.74 -14.13 -5.31
N LYS A 185 25.58 -13.66 -5.77
CA LYS A 185 24.69 -12.81 -5.00
C LYS A 185 23.92 -13.55 -3.91
N GLY A 186 23.90 -14.88 -3.97
CA GLY A 186 22.95 -15.69 -3.22
C GLY A 186 21.54 -15.55 -3.77
N ASP A 187 21.38 -15.21 -5.05
CA ASP A 187 20.09 -15.34 -5.74
C ASP A 187 19.85 -16.84 -5.95
N GLY A 188 18.94 -17.44 -5.17
CA GLY A 188 18.73 -18.90 -5.10
C GLY A 188 18.81 -19.43 -3.66
N ASP A 189 18.71 -20.75 -3.48
CA ASP A 189 18.81 -21.38 -2.15
C ASP A 189 20.28 -21.57 -1.74
N LEU A 190 20.60 -21.16 -0.52
CA LEU A 190 21.92 -21.29 0.11
C LEU A 190 21.85 -22.01 1.48
N GLU A 191 20.68 -22.48 1.93
CA GLU A 191 20.52 -23.08 3.26
C GLU A 191 19.80 -24.45 3.25
N ASN A 192 20.60 -25.50 3.45
CA ASN A 192 20.19 -26.90 3.49
C ASN A 192 19.23 -27.23 4.65
N CYS A 193 17.93 -27.15 4.39
CA CYS A 193 16.91 -27.57 5.34
C CYS A 193 15.74 -28.22 4.59
N TYR A 194 15.86 -29.53 4.34
CA TYR A 194 14.87 -30.35 3.65
C TYR A 194 14.06 -31.16 4.65
N LEU A 195 12.74 -31.11 4.52
CA LEU A 195 11.82 -31.99 5.24
C LEU A 195 11.14 -32.94 4.26
N GLU A 196 11.11 -34.21 4.59
CA GLU A 196 10.33 -35.20 3.87
C GLU A 196 8.94 -35.34 4.50
N ILE A 197 7.91 -35.48 3.66
CA ILE A 197 6.53 -35.59 4.11
C ILE A 197 6.09 -37.04 3.97
N ALA A 198 5.73 -37.67 5.09
CA ALA A 198 5.21 -39.02 5.09
C ALA A 198 3.94 -39.11 4.22
N GLY A 199 3.85 -40.14 3.36
CA GLY A 199 2.75 -40.28 2.41
C GLY A 199 2.92 -39.53 1.08
N GLY A 200 4.03 -38.80 0.92
CA GLY A 200 4.41 -38.07 -0.30
C GLY A 200 3.93 -36.62 -0.30
N PHE A 201 4.81 -35.73 -0.75
CA PHE A 201 4.57 -34.29 -0.72
C PHE A 201 3.46 -33.85 -1.68
N GLY A 202 3.32 -34.49 -2.84
CA GLY A 202 2.20 -34.25 -3.75
C GLY A 202 0.84 -34.59 -3.13
N SER A 203 0.73 -35.72 -2.41
CA SER A 203 -0.48 -36.10 -1.66
C SER A 203 -0.84 -35.06 -0.62
N PHE A 204 0.16 -34.51 0.07
CA PHE A 204 -0.03 -33.46 1.06
C PHE A 204 -0.57 -32.15 0.44
N ILE A 205 0.01 -31.68 -0.67
CA ILE A 205 -0.50 -30.51 -1.39
C ILE A 205 -1.93 -30.73 -1.88
N LYS A 206 -2.23 -31.93 -2.38
CA LYS A 206 -3.60 -32.33 -2.74
C LYS A 206 -4.55 -32.25 -1.54
N GLN A 207 -4.15 -32.78 -0.40
CA GLN A 207 -4.95 -32.76 0.82
C GLN A 207 -5.28 -31.33 1.28
N ILE A 208 -4.33 -30.39 1.19
CA ILE A 208 -4.57 -28.97 1.53
C ILE A 208 -5.72 -28.41 0.69
N ALA A 209 -5.73 -28.63 -0.62
CA ALA A 209 -6.80 -28.16 -1.49
C ALA A 209 -8.17 -28.79 -1.16
N GLU A 210 -8.19 -30.09 -0.86
CA GLU A 210 -9.41 -30.81 -0.49
C GLU A 210 -9.99 -30.33 0.85
N GLN A 211 -9.14 -30.10 1.86
CA GLN A 211 -9.54 -29.57 3.18
C GLN A 211 -10.24 -28.21 3.07
N HIS A 212 -9.77 -27.35 2.15
CA HIS A 212 -10.34 -26.03 1.91
C HIS A 212 -11.55 -26.00 0.98
N LYS A 213 -11.97 -27.15 0.41
CA LYS A 213 -13.13 -27.27 -0.49
C LYS A 213 -13.10 -26.26 -1.64
N LEU A 214 -11.93 -26.13 -2.27
CA LEU A 214 -11.73 -25.18 -3.36
C LEU A 214 -12.65 -25.51 -4.57
N PRO A 215 -13.25 -24.51 -5.24
CA PRO A 215 -14.12 -24.72 -6.40
C PRO A 215 -13.27 -25.02 -7.65
N ILE A 216 -12.85 -26.27 -7.79
CA ILE A 216 -11.93 -26.72 -8.83
C ILE A 216 -12.69 -27.45 -9.95
N LYS A 217 -12.40 -27.08 -11.21
CA LYS A 217 -12.83 -27.81 -12.40
C LYS A 217 -11.61 -28.42 -13.09
N LEU A 218 -11.51 -29.75 -13.02
CA LEU A 218 -10.46 -30.54 -13.67
C LEU A 218 -10.77 -30.74 -15.16
N ASN A 219 -9.81 -31.28 -15.91
CA ASN A 219 -9.93 -31.55 -17.36
C ASN A 219 -10.35 -30.32 -18.17
N THR A 220 -9.92 -29.13 -17.73
CA THR A 220 -10.35 -27.85 -18.31
C THR A 220 -9.13 -27.08 -18.79
N VAL A 221 -8.72 -27.36 -20.03
CA VAL A 221 -7.57 -26.72 -20.68
C VAL A 221 -7.98 -25.33 -21.15
N VAL A 222 -7.44 -24.28 -20.53
CA VAL A 222 -7.59 -22.91 -21.00
C VAL A 222 -6.69 -22.69 -22.22
N THR A 223 -7.27 -22.16 -23.30
CA THR A 223 -6.55 -21.93 -24.57
C THR A 223 -6.50 -20.45 -24.95
N HIS A 224 -7.43 -19.63 -24.44
CA HIS A 224 -7.49 -18.21 -24.79
C HIS A 224 -7.95 -17.34 -23.62
N ILE A 225 -7.33 -16.16 -23.46
CA ILE A 225 -7.72 -15.12 -22.50
C ILE A 225 -7.91 -13.80 -23.26
N ASP A 226 -9.16 -13.38 -23.38
CA ASP A 226 -9.52 -12.12 -24.02
C ASP A 226 -9.92 -11.08 -22.97
N THR A 227 -9.22 -9.94 -22.99
CA THR A 227 -9.45 -8.79 -22.10
C THR A 227 -9.96 -7.57 -22.86
N SER A 228 -10.25 -7.69 -24.16
CA SER A 228 -10.76 -6.59 -24.98
C SER A 228 -12.09 -6.04 -24.42
N THR A 229 -12.41 -4.80 -24.76
CA THR A 229 -13.62 -4.13 -24.26
C THR A 229 -14.91 -4.66 -24.88
N GLN A 230 -14.85 -5.74 -25.68
CA GLN A 230 -16.01 -6.31 -26.38
C GLN A 230 -17.00 -6.97 -25.42
N PHE A 231 -16.58 -7.33 -24.20
CA PHE A 231 -17.38 -8.07 -23.22
C PHE A 231 -17.75 -7.25 -21.98
N ASP A 232 -18.26 -6.03 -22.17
CA ASP A 232 -18.70 -5.13 -21.08
C ASP A 232 -17.64 -4.89 -19.97
N GLY A 233 -16.37 -4.98 -20.35
CA GLY A 233 -15.22 -4.81 -19.45
C GLY A 233 -14.84 -6.03 -18.61
N LEU A 234 -15.50 -7.19 -18.81
CA LEU A 234 -15.12 -8.49 -18.23
C LEU A 234 -14.02 -9.17 -19.07
N ILE A 235 -13.32 -10.11 -18.45
CA ILE A 235 -12.35 -10.99 -19.08
C ILE A 235 -13.08 -12.26 -19.52
N HIS A 236 -12.78 -12.72 -20.73
CA HIS A 236 -13.31 -13.94 -21.30
C HIS A 236 -12.21 -15.01 -21.37
N VAL A 237 -12.39 -16.09 -20.61
CA VAL A 237 -11.47 -17.23 -20.55
C VAL A 237 -12.08 -18.40 -21.32
N ALA A 238 -11.50 -18.76 -22.46
CA ALA A 238 -11.98 -19.85 -23.31
C ALA A 238 -11.18 -21.13 -23.09
N THR A 239 -11.86 -22.27 -23.21
CA THR A 239 -11.28 -23.59 -22.97
C THR A 239 -11.38 -24.47 -24.22
N GLN A 240 -10.53 -25.50 -24.29
CA GLN A 240 -10.38 -26.37 -25.46
C GLN A 240 -11.67 -27.10 -25.87
N ASP A 241 -12.56 -27.36 -24.91
CA ASP A 241 -13.88 -27.96 -25.11
C ASP A 241 -14.93 -26.99 -25.72
N GLY A 242 -14.53 -25.73 -25.99
CA GLY A 242 -15.41 -24.69 -26.52
C GLY A 242 -16.26 -23.98 -25.46
N CYS A 243 -16.06 -24.27 -24.17
CA CYS A 243 -16.65 -23.49 -23.09
C CYS A 243 -15.93 -22.15 -22.92
N TYR A 244 -16.64 -21.21 -22.30
CA TYR A 244 -16.06 -19.93 -21.88
C TYR A 244 -16.59 -19.48 -20.53
N TYR A 245 -15.73 -18.76 -19.81
CA TYR A 245 -15.99 -18.25 -18.47
C TYR A 245 -15.71 -16.76 -18.43
N LEU A 246 -16.59 -16.01 -17.76
CA LEU A 246 -16.45 -14.57 -17.60
C LEU A 246 -15.93 -14.25 -16.21
N CYS A 247 -14.94 -13.36 -16.10
CA CYS A 247 -14.46 -12.90 -14.80
C CYS A 247 -14.02 -11.44 -14.77
N LYS A 248 -13.87 -10.89 -13.55
CA LYS A 248 -13.29 -9.54 -13.34
C LYS A 248 -11.76 -9.55 -13.38
N TYR A 249 -11.15 -10.57 -12.79
CA TYR A 249 -9.70 -10.80 -12.75
C TYR A 249 -9.39 -12.26 -13.10
N VAL A 250 -8.25 -12.47 -13.73
CA VAL A 250 -7.69 -13.81 -13.97
C VAL A 250 -6.28 -13.87 -13.39
N LEU A 251 -6.00 -14.95 -12.66
CA LEU A 251 -4.68 -15.27 -12.13
C LEU A 251 -4.11 -16.47 -12.89
N VAL A 252 -3.06 -16.24 -13.65
CA VAL A 252 -2.35 -17.27 -14.41
C VAL A 252 -1.28 -17.89 -13.51
N THR A 253 -1.39 -19.18 -13.24
CA THR A 253 -0.44 -19.95 -12.41
C THR A 253 0.21 -21.13 -13.13
N VAL A 254 0.11 -21.15 -14.46
CA VAL A 254 0.67 -22.22 -15.28
C VAL A 254 2.20 -22.23 -15.20
N PRO A 255 2.85 -23.39 -15.34
CA PRO A 255 4.31 -23.49 -15.34
C PRO A 255 4.98 -22.63 -16.42
N LEU A 256 6.22 -22.20 -16.18
CA LEU A 256 6.99 -21.38 -17.13
C LEU A 256 7.16 -22.09 -18.48
N GLY A 257 7.30 -23.43 -18.49
CA GLY A 257 7.36 -24.22 -19.73
C GLY A 257 6.11 -24.07 -20.60
N CYS A 258 4.91 -24.01 -20.00
CA CYS A 258 3.67 -23.74 -20.74
C CYS A 258 3.64 -22.32 -21.33
N LEU A 259 4.20 -21.33 -20.62
CA LEU A 259 4.31 -19.96 -21.13
C LEU A 259 5.30 -19.88 -22.30
N LYS A 260 6.44 -20.56 -22.21
CA LYS A 260 7.43 -20.66 -23.30
C LYS A 260 6.89 -21.40 -24.52
N ALA A 261 6.00 -22.38 -24.31
CA ALA A 261 5.31 -23.10 -25.37
C ALA A 261 4.12 -22.33 -25.98
N CYS A 262 3.84 -21.11 -25.52
CA CYS A 262 2.71 -20.29 -25.94
C CYS A 262 1.36 -21.04 -25.87
N SER A 263 1.15 -21.84 -24.81
CA SER A 263 -0.04 -22.70 -24.70
C SER A 263 -1.36 -21.94 -24.48
N ILE A 264 -1.30 -20.64 -24.19
CA ILE A 264 -2.47 -19.78 -23.98
C ILE A 264 -2.30 -18.52 -24.84
N ASP A 265 -3.28 -18.27 -25.70
CA ASP A 265 -3.35 -17.06 -26.51
C ASP A 265 -3.95 -15.90 -25.69
N PHE A 266 -3.42 -14.69 -25.89
CA PHE A 266 -3.90 -13.47 -25.22
C PHE A 266 -4.41 -12.44 -26.23
N THR A 267 -5.57 -11.84 -25.95
CA THR A 267 -6.11 -10.71 -26.70
C THR A 267 -6.34 -9.50 -25.78
N PRO A 268 -5.65 -8.35 -25.99
CA PRO A 268 -4.47 -8.16 -26.85
C PRO A 268 -3.28 -9.05 -26.44
N PRO A 269 -2.24 -9.17 -27.28
CA PRO A 269 -1.07 -9.99 -26.96
C PRO A 269 -0.32 -9.46 -25.71
N LEU A 270 0.47 -10.34 -25.10
CA LEU A 270 1.33 -9.96 -23.99
C LEU A 270 2.28 -8.81 -24.39
N PRO A 271 2.53 -7.85 -23.49
CA PRO A 271 3.53 -6.82 -23.76
C PRO A 271 4.91 -7.43 -24.04
N GLN A 272 5.67 -6.80 -24.94
CA GLN A 272 7.00 -7.29 -25.34
C GLN A 272 7.91 -7.56 -24.14
N TRP A 273 7.94 -6.68 -23.14
CA TRP A 273 8.76 -6.85 -21.94
C TRP A 273 8.40 -8.10 -21.11
N LYS A 274 7.15 -8.58 -21.20
CA LYS A 274 6.67 -9.79 -20.52
C LYS A 274 7.11 -11.02 -21.31
N GLN A 275 6.95 -10.99 -22.62
CA GLN A 275 7.39 -12.08 -23.51
C GLN A 275 8.91 -12.27 -23.40
N GLU A 276 9.70 -11.19 -23.47
CA GLU A 276 11.15 -11.25 -23.28
C GLU A 276 11.54 -11.84 -21.92
N ALA A 277 10.77 -11.57 -20.85
CA ALA A 277 11.04 -12.15 -19.54
C ALA A 277 10.71 -13.66 -19.50
N ILE A 278 9.62 -14.09 -20.14
CA ILE A 278 9.26 -15.51 -20.29
C ILE A 278 10.34 -16.26 -21.06
N ASP A 279 10.79 -15.70 -22.19
CA ASP A 279 11.79 -16.32 -23.05
C ASP A 279 13.14 -16.44 -22.35
N LYS A 280 13.52 -15.42 -21.56
CA LYS A 280 14.83 -15.30 -20.92
C LYS A 280 14.99 -16.07 -19.60
N MET A 281 13.90 -16.27 -18.85
CA MET A 281 13.98 -16.98 -17.57
C MET A 281 14.36 -18.45 -17.78
N GLY A 282 15.29 -18.94 -16.97
CA GLY A 282 15.80 -20.32 -17.03
C GLY A 282 14.73 -21.31 -16.60
N PHE A 283 14.72 -22.48 -17.23
CA PHE A 283 13.79 -23.54 -16.88
C PHE A 283 14.47 -24.91 -17.00
N GLY A 284 14.74 -25.52 -15.86
CA GLY A 284 15.43 -26.79 -15.74
C GLY A 284 14.51 -27.98 -15.96
N LEU A 285 15.12 -29.11 -16.26
CA LEU A 285 14.46 -30.41 -16.39
C LEU A 285 15.08 -31.41 -15.42
N HIS A 286 14.22 -32.04 -14.64
CA HIS A 286 14.55 -33.03 -13.62
C HIS A 286 13.55 -34.18 -13.72
N ASN A 287 14.01 -35.32 -14.22
CA ASN A 287 13.27 -36.56 -14.30
C ASN A 287 13.79 -37.61 -13.32
N LYS A 288 12.97 -38.61 -13.05
CA LYS A 288 13.26 -39.69 -12.12
C LYS A 288 12.96 -41.05 -12.77
N VAL A 289 13.80 -42.03 -12.46
CA VAL A 289 13.58 -43.43 -12.82
C VAL A 289 13.49 -44.24 -11.54
N TYR A 290 12.31 -44.76 -11.26
CA TYR A 290 12.01 -45.62 -10.11
C TYR A 290 12.15 -47.08 -10.53
N LEU A 291 12.90 -47.86 -9.76
CA LEU A 291 13.12 -49.29 -9.97
C LEU A 291 12.81 -50.04 -8.68
N GLN A 292 11.78 -50.88 -8.68
CA GLN A 292 11.46 -51.76 -7.55
C GLN A 292 12.05 -53.15 -7.78
N PHE A 293 12.66 -53.72 -6.75
CA PHE A 293 13.34 -55.01 -6.81
C PHE A 293 12.65 -56.08 -5.95
N SER A 294 12.99 -57.34 -6.22
CA SER A 294 12.47 -58.48 -5.46
C SER A 294 13.02 -58.53 -4.02
N SER A 295 14.27 -58.09 -3.83
CA SER A 295 14.96 -57.98 -2.55
C SER A 295 15.86 -56.75 -2.54
N VAL A 296 16.16 -56.23 -1.33
CA VAL A 296 17.20 -55.20 -1.16
C VAL A 296 18.57 -55.85 -1.42
N PHE A 297 19.33 -55.33 -2.39
CA PHE A 297 20.66 -55.84 -2.75
C PHE A 297 21.81 -54.92 -2.30
N TRP A 298 21.47 -53.75 -1.78
CA TRP A 298 22.40 -52.79 -1.18
C TRP A 298 22.33 -52.87 0.35
N ASP A 299 23.22 -52.17 1.04
CA ASP A 299 23.18 -52.06 2.50
C ASP A 299 21.92 -51.30 2.94
N GLN A 300 21.12 -51.88 3.85
CA GLN A 300 19.86 -51.29 4.29
C GLN A 300 20.05 -49.98 5.04
N GLU A 301 21.24 -49.72 5.58
CA GLU A 301 21.53 -48.43 6.18
C GLU A 301 21.70 -47.34 5.13
N LEU A 302 22.00 -47.66 3.86
CA LEU A 302 22.24 -46.67 2.79
C LEU A 302 20.97 -45.98 2.34
N THR A 303 21.02 -44.65 2.36
CA THR A 303 19.99 -43.77 1.78
C THR A 303 20.34 -43.30 0.37
N LYS A 304 21.63 -43.33 0.00
CA LYS A 304 22.13 -42.84 -1.29
C LYS A 304 23.29 -43.67 -1.84
N ILE A 305 23.33 -43.79 -3.15
CA ILE A 305 24.46 -44.34 -3.91
C ILE A 305 24.86 -43.28 -4.96
N SER A 306 26.13 -42.90 -4.97
CA SER A 306 26.69 -41.99 -5.98
C SER A 306 27.75 -42.69 -6.83
N VAL A 307 27.81 -42.34 -8.11
CA VAL A 307 28.74 -42.93 -9.08
C VAL A 307 29.51 -41.83 -9.78
N ALA A 308 30.84 -41.90 -9.74
CA ALA A 308 31.73 -40.94 -10.40
C ALA A 308 31.77 -41.17 -11.93
N THR A 309 30.65 -40.90 -12.58
CA THR A 309 30.43 -41.04 -14.02
C THR A 309 29.80 -39.78 -14.61
N ASN A 310 29.78 -39.65 -15.92
CA ASN A 310 29.21 -38.48 -16.61
C ASN A 310 27.69 -38.56 -16.82
N ARG A 311 27.05 -39.72 -16.59
CA ARG A 311 25.65 -39.95 -16.94
C ARG A 311 24.73 -40.23 -15.74
N PHE A 312 24.74 -41.43 -15.18
CA PHE A 312 23.85 -41.83 -14.09
C PHE A 312 24.55 -41.76 -12.74
N LYS A 313 24.46 -40.59 -12.10
CA LYS A 313 25.29 -40.21 -10.95
C LYS A 313 24.64 -40.49 -9.60
N PHE A 314 23.36 -40.13 -9.43
CA PHE A 314 22.75 -40.03 -8.10
C PHE A 314 21.52 -40.92 -7.95
N TYR A 315 21.64 -41.94 -7.10
CA TYR A 315 20.58 -42.89 -6.77
C TYR A 315 20.16 -42.72 -5.31
N PHE A 316 18.86 -42.56 -5.08
CA PHE A 316 18.25 -42.59 -3.76
C PHE A 316 17.69 -43.96 -3.48
N CYS A 317 17.92 -44.47 -2.27
CA CYS A 317 17.50 -45.79 -1.84
C CYS A 317 16.31 -45.68 -0.89
N ILE A 318 15.31 -46.52 -1.10
CA ILE A 318 14.13 -46.66 -0.22
C ILE A 318 14.05 -48.14 0.16
N PRO A 319 14.82 -48.59 1.17
CA PRO A 319 14.95 -50.00 1.54
C PRO A 319 13.61 -50.67 1.85
N GLU A 320 12.71 -49.98 2.56
CA GLU A 320 11.40 -50.50 3.00
C GLU A 320 10.51 -50.86 1.81
N ALA A 321 10.62 -50.09 0.72
CA ALA A 321 9.88 -50.32 -0.51
C ALA A 321 10.64 -51.20 -1.52
N ARG A 322 11.92 -51.51 -1.26
CA ARG A 322 12.88 -52.11 -2.21
C ARG A 322 12.99 -51.31 -3.50
N ILE A 323 12.98 -49.97 -3.38
CA ILE A 323 13.02 -49.05 -4.52
C ILE A 323 14.36 -48.32 -4.57
N VAL A 324 14.93 -48.23 -5.77
CA VAL A 324 16.00 -47.29 -6.11
C VAL A 324 15.45 -46.23 -7.05
N VAL A 325 15.79 -44.97 -6.81
CA VAL A 325 15.36 -43.83 -7.61
C VAL A 325 16.58 -43.14 -8.18
N LEU A 326 16.75 -43.20 -9.49
CA LEU A 326 17.76 -42.39 -10.19
C LEU A 326 17.19 -41.00 -10.46
N HIS A 327 17.95 -39.97 -10.08
CA HIS A 327 17.67 -38.58 -10.44
C HIS A 327 18.46 -38.19 -11.69
N ILE A 328 17.77 -37.60 -12.67
CA ILE A 328 18.33 -37.24 -13.97
C ILE A 328 17.99 -35.78 -14.26
N VAL A 329 19.01 -34.98 -14.55
CA VAL A 329 18.87 -33.53 -14.76
C VAL A 329 19.57 -33.06 -16.02
N GLY A 330 19.23 -31.85 -16.47
CA GLY A 330 19.95 -31.14 -17.52
C GLY A 330 19.99 -31.91 -18.84
N SER A 331 21.12 -31.85 -19.54
CA SER A 331 21.29 -32.45 -20.88
C SER A 331 20.93 -33.93 -20.94
N VAL A 332 21.28 -34.71 -19.90
CA VAL A 332 20.92 -36.14 -19.84
C VAL A 332 19.41 -36.32 -19.76
N ALA A 333 18.70 -35.49 -18.98
CA ALA A 333 17.24 -35.59 -18.89
C ALA A 333 16.57 -35.29 -20.23
N TYR A 334 17.05 -34.27 -20.96
CA TYR A 334 16.54 -33.93 -22.29
C TYR A 334 16.78 -35.06 -23.31
N GLU A 335 17.95 -35.70 -23.28
CA GLU A 335 18.25 -36.83 -24.16
C GLU A 335 17.26 -37.99 -23.97
N LEU A 336 16.97 -38.33 -22.71
CA LEU A 336 16.11 -39.47 -22.38
C LEU A 336 14.62 -39.22 -22.64
N GLU A 337 14.18 -37.97 -22.76
CA GLU A 337 12.78 -37.63 -23.11
C GLU A 337 12.35 -38.26 -24.45
N HIS A 338 13.30 -38.60 -25.33
CA HIS A 338 13.05 -39.20 -26.65
C HIS A 338 13.15 -40.73 -26.71
N LEU A 339 13.59 -41.39 -25.62
CA LEU A 339 13.75 -42.84 -25.56
C LEU A 339 12.53 -43.52 -24.97
N ARG A 340 12.34 -44.83 -25.23
CA ARG A 340 11.28 -45.62 -24.57
C ARG A 340 11.66 -45.96 -23.13
N ASP A 341 10.66 -46.15 -22.27
CA ASP A 341 10.89 -46.45 -20.85
C ASP A 341 11.76 -47.70 -20.67
N GLU A 342 11.56 -48.75 -21.47
CA GLU A 342 12.34 -49.98 -21.40
C GLU A 342 13.82 -49.75 -21.74
N GLU A 343 14.11 -48.87 -22.70
CA GLU A 343 15.49 -48.53 -23.11
C GLU A 343 16.21 -47.74 -22.01
N ILE A 344 15.49 -46.81 -21.37
CA ILE A 344 16.01 -46.06 -20.23
C ILE A 344 16.30 -47.01 -19.07
N VAL A 345 15.34 -47.85 -18.72
CA VAL A 345 15.47 -48.82 -17.63
C VAL A 345 16.62 -49.78 -17.90
N GLU A 346 16.77 -50.29 -19.12
CA GLU A 346 17.89 -51.14 -19.50
C GLU A 346 19.24 -50.44 -19.30
N GLN A 347 19.38 -49.19 -19.75
CA GLN A 347 20.61 -48.41 -19.54
C GLN A 347 20.92 -48.21 -18.05
N VAL A 348 19.91 -47.87 -17.24
CA VAL A 348 20.07 -47.64 -15.80
C VAL A 348 20.40 -48.93 -15.06
N VAL A 349 19.72 -50.04 -15.38
CA VAL A 349 19.98 -51.37 -14.82
C VAL A 349 21.40 -51.83 -15.18
N ASN A 350 21.84 -51.61 -16.41
CA ASN A 350 23.21 -51.94 -16.81
C ASN A 350 24.24 -51.13 -16.02
N SER A 351 23.98 -49.84 -15.74
CA SER A 351 24.84 -49.03 -14.88
C SER A 351 24.87 -49.53 -13.43
N LEU A 352 23.73 -49.90 -12.85
CA LEU A 352 23.67 -50.45 -11.49
C LEU A 352 24.34 -51.83 -11.38
N ARG A 353 24.25 -52.68 -12.42
CA ARG A 353 24.89 -54.01 -12.47
C ARG A 353 26.41 -53.94 -12.41
N ILE A 354 27.04 -52.85 -12.85
CA ILE A 354 28.49 -52.66 -12.71
C ILE A 354 28.88 -52.61 -11.23
N ILE A 355 28.06 -51.96 -10.41
CA ILE A 355 28.29 -51.77 -8.96
C ILE A 355 27.80 -52.97 -8.17
N TYR A 356 26.64 -53.53 -8.56
CA TYR A 356 26.01 -54.68 -7.91
C TYR A 356 25.76 -55.81 -8.92
N PRO A 357 26.79 -56.61 -9.27
CA PRO A 357 26.69 -57.64 -10.32
C PRO A 357 25.68 -58.76 -10.01
N LEU A 358 25.37 -58.96 -8.72
CA LEU A 358 24.48 -60.01 -8.23
C LEU A 358 23.03 -59.52 -8.04
N MET A 359 22.71 -58.27 -8.42
CA MET A 359 21.35 -57.75 -8.25
C MET A 359 20.35 -58.47 -9.15
N THR A 360 19.10 -58.59 -8.66
CA THR A 360 18.00 -59.08 -9.50
C THR A 360 17.52 -58.01 -10.47
N ASP A 361 16.82 -58.42 -11.53
CA ASP A 361 16.11 -57.46 -12.38
C ASP A 361 14.99 -56.72 -11.62
N PRO A 362 14.68 -55.47 -12.00
CA PRO A 362 13.55 -54.75 -11.43
C PRO A 362 12.25 -55.46 -11.78
N ILE A 363 11.37 -55.63 -10.79
CA ILE A 363 10.04 -56.24 -10.95
C ILE A 363 9.00 -55.23 -11.42
N LYS A 364 9.24 -53.94 -11.18
CA LYS A 364 8.40 -52.81 -11.61
C LYS A 364 9.27 -51.56 -11.78
N TRP A 365 8.87 -50.67 -12.67
CA TRP A 365 9.52 -49.38 -12.85
C TRP A 365 8.52 -48.27 -13.19
N LEU A 366 8.97 -47.03 -13.03
CA LEU A 366 8.27 -45.83 -13.48
C LEU A 366 9.29 -44.78 -13.90
N VAL A 367 9.08 -44.16 -15.06
CA VAL A 367 9.92 -43.08 -15.59
C VAL A 367 9.09 -41.80 -15.69
N THR A 368 9.59 -40.69 -15.15
CA THR A 368 8.92 -39.39 -15.28
C THR A 368 9.37 -38.65 -16.54
N ARG A 369 8.45 -37.87 -17.14
CA ARG A 369 8.69 -37.08 -18.36
C ARG A 369 8.11 -35.68 -18.22
N TRP A 370 8.74 -34.86 -17.39
CA TRP A 370 8.27 -33.50 -17.13
C TRP A 370 8.50 -32.57 -18.33
N GLY A 371 9.46 -32.87 -19.19
CA GLY A 371 9.78 -32.08 -20.38
C GLY A 371 8.71 -32.21 -21.46
N SER A 372 8.30 -33.44 -21.76
CA SER A 372 7.24 -33.73 -22.74
C SER A 372 5.82 -33.55 -22.21
N ASP A 373 5.63 -33.31 -20.91
CA ASP A 373 4.31 -33.05 -20.32
C ASP A 373 3.78 -31.68 -20.81
N PRO A 374 2.69 -31.64 -21.60
CA PRO A 374 2.17 -30.41 -22.20
C PRO A 374 1.69 -29.37 -21.18
N PHE A 375 1.43 -29.79 -19.95
CA PHE A 375 0.95 -28.92 -18.87
C PHE A 375 2.04 -28.61 -17.83
N SER A 376 3.31 -28.90 -18.17
CA SER A 376 4.52 -28.52 -17.40
C SER A 376 5.61 -27.92 -18.29
N GLY A 377 6.01 -28.64 -19.35
CA GLY A 377 7.10 -28.26 -20.25
C GLY A 377 8.48 -28.20 -19.59
N GLY A 378 8.68 -28.92 -18.48
CA GLY A 378 9.90 -28.89 -17.65
C GLY A 378 9.61 -29.01 -16.15
N SER A 379 10.63 -28.84 -15.32
CA SER A 379 10.58 -29.12 -13.87
C SER A 379 10.50 -27.86 -13.03
N TYR A 380 11.46 -26.93 -13.07
CA TYR A 380 11.42 -25.71 -12.25
C TYR A 380 12.35 -24.62 -12.77
N SER A 381 12.09 -23.36 -12.40
CA SER A 381 12.90 -22.23 -12.86
C SER A 381 14.20 -22.11 -12.07
N ASN A 382 15.24 -21.60 -12.72
CA ASN A 382 16.58 -21.40 -12.17
C ASN A 382 17.23 -20.16 -12.78
N PHE A 383 18.35 -19.72 -12.20
CA PHE A 383 19.11 -18.60 -12.73
C PHE A 383 20.16 -19.06 -13.73
N GLN A 384 19.92 -18.74 -15.01
CA GLN A 384 20.83 -19.00 -16.12
C GLN A 384 21.48 -17.70 -16.57
N VAL A 385 22.61 -17.82 -17.29
CA VAL A 385 23.33 -16.66 -17.81
C VAL A 385 22.38 -15.71 -18.54
N GLY A 386 22.34 -14.47 -18.06
CA GLY A 386 21.55 -13.40 -18.63
C GLY A 386 20.24 -13.11 -17.90
N ASN A 387 19.64 -14.02 -17.15
CA ASN A 387 18.50 -13.71 -16.28
C ASN A 387 18.95 -13.38 -14.84
N ASN A 388 18.03 -12.87 -14.03
CA ASN A 388 18.27 -12.39 -12.67
C ASN A 388 16.94 -12.03 -11.98
N ASN A 389 16.98 -11.54 -10.74
CA ASN A 389 15.79 -11.16 -9.99
C ASN A 389 14.91 -10.08 -10.66
N GLU A 390 15.47 -9.18 -11.49
CA GLU A 390 14.65 -8.22 -12.27
C GLU A 390 13.80 -8.94 -13.34
N THR A 391 14.26 -10.10 -13.82
CA THR A 391 13.47 -10.97 -14.71
C THR A 391 12.25 -11.53 -13.97
N LEU A 392 12.42 -11.97 -12.71
CA LEU A 392 11.33 -12.44 -11.85
C LEU A 392 10.30 -11.34 -11.56
N LYS A 393 10.76 -10.11 -11.27
CA LYS A 393 9.84 -8.97 -11.08
C LYS A 393 9.00 -8.69 -12.32
N LYS A 394 9.59 -8.80 -13.53
CA LYS A 394 8.83 -8.72 -14.78
C LYS A 394 7.83 -9.88 -14.91
N LEU A 395 8.24 -11.11 -14.55
CA LEU A 395 7.34 -12.25 -14.57
C LEU A 395 6.18 -12.13 -13.57
N ALA A 396 6.38 -11.52 -12.41
CA ALA A 396 5.32 -11.27 -11.43
C ALA A 396 4.40 -10.10 -11.82
N ARG A 397 4.92 -9.10 -12.55
CA ARG A 397 4.17 -7.89 -12.89
C ARG A 397 2.88 -8.21 -13.67
N GLU A 398 1.79 -7.59 -13.22
CA GLU A 398 0.49 -7.65 -13.88
C GLU A 398 0.52 -7.13 -15.33
N THR A 399 -0.41 -7.63 -16.13
CA THR A 399 -0.60 -7.21 -17.53
C THR A 399 -2.06 -6.80 -17.77
N HIS A 400 -2.35 -6.28 -18.97
CA HIS A 400 -3.71 -5.91 -19.39
C HIS A 400 -4.41 -4.95 -18.41
N ASP A 401 -3.72 -3.86 -18.09
CA ASP A 401 -4.18 -2.82 -17.15
C ASP A 401 -4.50 -3.36 -15.75
N GLY A 402 -3.74 -4.38 -15.33
CA GLY A 402 -3.86 -4.97 -14.00
C GLY A 402 -5.04 -5.91 -13.84
N ARG A 403 -5.57 -6.46 -14.94
CA ARG A 403 -6.65 -7.46 -14.95
C ARG A 403 -6.14 -8.90 -15.03
N VAL A 404 -4.93 -9.09 -15.56
CA VAL A 404 -4.25 -10.40 -15.62
C VAL A 404 -3.08 -10.40 -14.64
N HIS A 405 -3.18 -11.26 -13.64
CA HIS A 405 -2.19 -11.47 -12.59
C HIS A 405 -1.39 -12.75 -12.81
N TRP A 406 -0.20 -12.83 -12.20
CA TRP A 406 0.76 -13.89 -12.46
C TRP A 406 1.35 -14.42 -11.15
N ALA A 407 1.22 -15.73 -10.95
CA ALA A 407 1.84 -16.43 -9.82
C ALA A 407 2.48 -17.74 -10.29
N GLY A 408 3.26 -18.35 -9.41
CA GLY A 408 4.10 -19.51 -9.71
C GLY A 408 5.50 -19.29 -9.15
N GLU A 409 6.27 -20.38 -9.00
CA GLU A 409 7.64 -20.31 -8.48
C GLU A 409 8.54 -19.38 -9.29
N HIS A 410 8.32 -19.27 -10.60
CA HIS A 410 9.01 -18.33 -11.50
C HIS A 410 8.56 -16.86 -11.35
N THR A 411 7.79 -16.51 -10.32
CA THR A 411 7.32 -15.14 -10.04
C THR A 411 7.65 -14.67 -8.62
N ASN A 412 8.38 -15.47 -7.83
CA ASN A 412 8.68 -15.15 -6.44
C ASN A 412 9.98 -14.34 -6.33
N TYR A 413 9.91 -13.03 -6.53
CA TYR A 413 11.09 -12.13 -6.55
C TYR A 413 11.56 -11.65 -5.16
N ASP A 414 10.75 -11.89 -4.13
CA ASP A 414 11.03 -11.54 -2.72
C ASP A 414 11.48 -12.76 -1.89
N GLY A 415 11.61 -13.92 -2.51
CA GLY A 415 11.98 -15.18 -1.87
C GLY A 415 12.75 -16.10 -2.80
N THR A 416 12.72 -17.39 -2.51
CA THR A 416 13.35 -18.43 -3.34
C THR A 416 12.53 -18.75 -4.58
N ILE A 417 13.17 -19.41 -5.55
CA ILE A 417 12.54 -19.88 -6.79
C ILE A 417 12.69 -21.39 -6.94
N GLY A 418 11.87 -21.99 -7.79
CA GLY A 418 11.93 -23.43 -8.07
C GLY A 418 11.19 -24.33 -7.09
N TYR A 419 10.71 -23.80 -5.95
CA TYR A 419 10.10 -24.59 -4.90
C TYR A 419 8.58 -24.44 -4.77
N VAL A 420 7.97 -25.37 -4.02
CA VAL A 420 6.53 -25.46 -3.80
C VAL A 420 6.02 -24.35 -2.87
N ASP A 421 6.78 -24.04 -1.82
CA ASP A 421 6.57 -22.90 -0.92
C ASP A 421 6.63 -21.57 -1.69
N SER A 422 7.65 -21.37 -2.52
CA SER A 422 7.77 -20.18 -3.38
C SER A 422 6.54 -20.00 -4.30
N ALA A 423 6.06 -21.11 -4.88
CA ALA A 423 4.84 -21.09 -5.67
C ALA A 423 3.63 -20.70 -4.81
N PHE A 424 3.45 -21.34 -3.65
CA PHE A 424 2.32 -21.08 -2.74
C PHE A 424 2.29 -19.63 -2.24
N GLU A 425 3.45 -19.06 -1.90
CA GLU A 425 3.64 -17.67 -1.46
C GLU A 425 3.29 -16.67 -2.55
N SER A 426 3.78 -16.89 -3.79
CA SER A 426 3.43 -16.03 -4.91
C SER A 426 1.92 -15.99 -5.18
N GLY A 427 1.22 -17.13 -5.02
CA GLY A 427 -0.23 -17.19 -5.10
C GLY A 427 -0.92 -16.40 -3.99
N HIS A 428 -0.42 -16.54 -2.76
CA HIS A 428 -0.89 -15.74 -1.61
C HIS A 428 -0.75 -14.23 -1.86
N ARG A 429 0.40 -13.80 -2.38
CA ARG A 429 0.67 -12.40 -2.74
C ARG A 429 -0.36 -11.88 -3.74
N GLU A 430 -0.56 -12.59 -4.86
CA GLU A 430 -1.49 -12.15 -5.90
C GLU A 430 -2.94 -12.12 -5.41
N ALA A 431 -3.37 -13.08 -4.59
CA ALA A 431 -4.70 -13.07 -4.01
C ALA A 431 -4.95 -11.82 -3.15
N ILE A 432 -3.96 -11.37 -2.35
CA ILE A 432 -4.05 -10.14 -1.57
C ILE A 432 -4.18 -8.92 -2.50
N LEU A 433 -3.36 -8.85 -3.54
CA LEU A 433 -3.41 -7.75 -4.51
C LEU A 433 -4.76 -7.68 -5.25
N ILE A 434 -5.27 -8.82 -5.71
CA ILE A 434 -6.57 -8.90 -6.40
C ILE A 434 -7.70 -8.55 -5.43
N CYS A 435 -7.68 -9.05 -4.19
CA CYS A 435 -8.67 -8.67 -3.18
C CYS A 435 -8.65 -7.17 -2.91
N LYS A 436 -7.48 -6.55 -2.82
CA LYS A 436 -7.34 -5.09 -2.68
C LYS A 436 -7.94 -4.36 -3.87
N LYS A 437 -7.74 -4.84 -5.10
CA LYS A 437 -8.32 -4.23 -6.32
C LYS A 437 -9.84 -4.42 -6.42
N LEU A 438 -10.36 -5.59 -6.03
CA LEU A 438 -11.80 -5.84 -5.95
C LEU A 438 -12.48 -5.01 -4.86
N ARG A 439 -11.77 -4.75 -3.74
CA ARG A 439 -12.23 -3.91 -2.63
C ARG A 439 -12.05 -2.42 -2.89
N GLN A 440 -11.12 -2.02 -3.76
CA GLN A 440 -10.99 -0.63 -4.17
C GLN A 440 -12.29 -0.26 -4.90
N PRO A 441 -13.06 0.73 -4.41
CA PRO A 441 -14.09 1.31 -5.25
C PRO A 441 -13.33 1.86 -6.46
N LYS A 442 -13.53 1.25 -7.64
CA LYS A 442 -13.00 1.76 -8.91
C LYS A 442 -13.14 3.27 -8.84
N THR A 443 -12.08 4.00 -9.12
CA THR A 443 -12.17 5.42 -9.45
C THR A 443 -13.28 5.52 -10.48
N MET A 444 -14.47 5.86 -9.99
CA MET A 444 -15.70 5.77 -10.75
C MET A 444 -15.59 6.95 -11.69
N LEU A 445 -15.07 6.71 -12.89
CA LEU A 445 -15.35 7.57 -14.02
C LEU A 445 -16.86 7.74 -14.00
N TRP A 446 -17.32 8.98 -13.86
CA TRP A 446 -18.69 9.45 -13.63
C TRP A 446 -19.74 8.99 -14.67
N LYS A 447 -19.45 7.97 -15.47
CA LYS A 447 -20.26 7.49 -16.58
C LYS A 447 -21.45 6.60 -16.17
N ASN A 448 -21.41 5.92 -15.01
CA ASN A 448 -22.46 4.98 -14.58
C ASN A 448 -22.89 5.17 -13.11
N ILE A 449 -23.14 6.42 -12.66
CA ILE A 449 -23.65 6.69 -11.30
C ILE A 449 -25.18 6.72 -11.34
N ASP A 450 -25.83 6.02 -10.41
CA ASP A 450 -27.29 6.11 -10.23
C ASP A 450 -27.70 7.50 -9.71
N ASN A 451 -28.93 7.93 -10.02
CA ASN A 451 -29.40 9.27 -9.63
C ASN A 451 -29.42 9.46 -8.10
N SER A 452 -29.60 8.38 -7.32
CA SER A 452 -29.58 8.39 -5.85
C SER A 452 -28.20 8.77 -5.30
N THR A 453 -27.12 8.20 -5.83
CA THR A 453 -25.74 8.51 -5.38
C THR A 453 -25.40 9.97 -5.67
N ILE A 454 -25.82 10.52 -6.82
CA ILE A 454 -25.61 11.93 -7.14
C ILE A 454 -26.35 12.84 -6.15
N ILE A 455 -27.62 12.52 -5.84
CA ILE A 455 -28.41 13.29 -4.87
C ILE A 455 -27.77 13.25 -3.48
N VAL A 456 -27.35 12.07 -3.01
CA VAL A 456 -26.66 11.91 -1.72
C VAL A 456 -25.34 12.68 -1.71
N PHE A 457 -24.56 12.63 -2.79
CA PHE A 457 -23.32 13.40 -2.92
C PHE A 457 -23.56 14.91 -2.81
N ILE A 458 -24.59 15.44 -3.49
CA ILE A 458 -24.96 16.86 -3.41
C ILE A 458 -25.39 17.23 -1.99
N LEU A 459 -26.26 16.41 -1.37
CA LEU A 459 -26.73 16.65 0.00
C LEU A 459 -25.57 16.63 1.00
N LEU A 460 -24.65 15.67 0.87
CA LEU A 460 -23.45 15.59 1.71
C LEU A 460 -22.53 16.80 1.49
N THR A 461 -22.42 17.29 0.26
CA THR A 461 -21.67 18.52 -0.04
C THR A 461 -22.30 19.74 0.65
N ILE A 462 -23.64 19.90 0.57
CA ILE A 462 -24.36 21.00 1.23
C ILE A 462 -24.29 20.89 2.76
N PHE A 463 -24.37 19.67 3.31
CA PHE A 463 -24.16 19.41 4.73
C PHE A 463 -22.74 19.80 5.18
N SER A 464 -21.75 19.66 4.29
CA SER A 464 -20.36 19.98 4.58
C SER A 464 -19.99 21.44 4.37
N LEU A 465 -20.95 22.34 4.10
CA LEU A 465 -20.72 23.79 4.13
C LEU A 465 -20.53 24.32 5.56
N SER A 466 -21.08 23.63 6.56
CA SER A 466 -21.13 24.12 7.94
C SER A 466 -19.89 23.85 8.80
N PRO A 467 -19.13 22.75 8.66
CA PRO A 467 -17.86 22.60 9.38
C PRO A 467 -16.96 23.81 9.13
N ASN A 468 -16.40 24.38 10.19
CA ASN A 468 -15.45 25.50 10.13
C ASN A 468 -16.01 26.83 9.55
N ILE A 469 -17.32 26.99 9.44
CA ILE A 469 -17.91 28.20 8.86
C ILE A 469 -17.48 29.49 9.60
N LEU A 470 -17.28 29.44 10.92
CA LEU A 470 -16.83 30.60 11.69
C LEU A 470 -15.32 30.83 11.55
N PHE A 471 -14.56 29.74 11.36
CA PHE A 471 -13.13 29.78 11.13
C PHE A 471 -12.78 30.56 9.86
N TYR A 472 -13.58 30.40 8.80
CA TYR A 472 -13.46 31.16 7.56
C TYR A 472 -14.23 32.49 7.60
N GLY A 473 -15.40 32.51 8.23
CA GLY A 473 -16.31 33.65 8.16
C GLY A 473 -15.87 34.87 8.96
N ILE A 474 -15.34 34.68 10.17
CA ILE A 474 -14.93 35.83 11.00
C ILE A 474 -13.72 36.55 10.44
N PRO A 475 -12.63 35.88 9.97
CA PRO A 475 -11.52 36.59 9.33
C PRO A 475 -11.96 37.56 8.24
N ILE A 476 -12.93 37.16 7.40
CA ILE A 476 -13.48 38.00 6.33
C ILE A 476 -14.17 39.25 6.88
N GLU A 477 -14.83 39.14 8.04
CA GLU A 477 -15.57 40.24 8.67
C GLU A 477 -14.71 41.09 9.63
N LEU A 478 -13.52 40.60 10.04
CA LEU A 478 -12.60 41.33 10.93
C LEU A 478 -12.31 42.77 10.47
N PRO A 479 -12.05 43.08 9.18
CA PRO A 479 -11.84 44.46 8.72
C PRO A 479 -12.97 45.43 9.08
N ALA A 480 -14.22 44.96 9.10
CA ALA A 480 -15.38 45.77 9.50
C ALA A 480 -15.54 45.80 11.04
N LEU A 481 -15.31 44.67 11.72
CA LEU A 481 -15.50 44.55 13.17
C LEU A 481 -14.50 45.38 13.98
N ILE A 482 -13.23 45.45 13.55
CA ILE A 482 -12.18 46.19 14.29
C ILE A 482 -12.47 47.70 14.37
N ASN A 483 -13.28 48.25 13.47
CA ASN A 483 -13.65 49.68 13.47
C ASN A 483 -14.86 49.98 14.35
N GLN A 484 -15.68 48.96 14.65
CA GLN A 484 -16.99 49.14 15.28
C GLN A 484 -17.08 48.54 16.68
N LEU A 485 -16.17 47.61 17.03
CA LEU A 485 -16.10 46.98 18.35
C LEU A 485 -15.01 47.61 19.23
N PRO A 486 -15.22 47.68 20.56
CA PRO A 486 -14.34 48.40 21.47
C PRO A 486 -12.94 47.79 21.63
N GLU A 487 -12.75 46.53 21.25
CA GLU A 487 -11.45 45.85 21.28
C GLU A 487 -10.49 46.31 20.16
N GLY A 488 -10.98 46.98 19.11
CA GLY A 488 -10.13 47.57 18.08
C GLY A 488 -9.22 46.55 17.38
N TRP A 489 -7.95 46.92 17.19
CA TRP A 489 -6.97 46.08 16.48
C TRP A 489 -6.57 44.83 17.27
N SER A 490 -6.90 44.77 18.55
CA SER A 490 -6.64 43.61 19.41
C SER A 490 -7.70 42.51 19.28
N LEU A 491 -8.83 42.80 18.63
CA LEU A 491 -9.95 41.88 18.46
C LEU A 491 -9.55 40.53 17.83
N PRO A 492 -8.73 40.45 16.75
CA PRO A 492 -8.32 39.15 16.20
C PRO A 492 -7.55 38.27 17.18
N ALA A 493 -6.71 38.87 18.04
CA ALA A 493 -5.94 38.16 19.06
C ALA A 493 -6.85 37.60 20.18
N ILE A 494 -7.80 38.42 20.64
CA ILE A 494 -8.80 38.02 21.66
C ILE A 494 -9.69 36.90 21.12
N PHE A 495 -10.18 37.08 19.89
CA PHE A 495 -11.04 36.12 19.22
C PHE A 495 -10.34 34.77 19.00
N ASN A 496 -9.06 34.79 18.57
CA ASN A 496 -8.29 33.57 18.37
C ASN A 496 -7.98 32.83 19.69
N LEU A 497 -7.82 33.55 20.80
CA LEU A 497 -7.67 32.93 22.12
C LEU A 497 -8.97 32.24 22.56
N ILE A 498 -10.11 32.92 22.41
CA ILE A 498 -11.42 32.40 22.80
C ILE A 498 -11.75 31.11 22.03
N SER A 499 -11.38 31.03 20.75
CA SER A 499 -11.58 29.82 19.94
C SER A 499 -10.91 28.57 20.53
N GLN A 500 -9.82 28.72 21.29
CA GLN A 500 -9.12 27.59 21.90
C GLN A 500 -9.91 26.96 23.05
N GLY A 501 -10.76 27.74 23.74
CA GLY A 501 -11.63 27.19 24.77
C GLY A 501 -12.62 26.15 24.23
N ALA A 502 -12.91 26.19 22.92
CA ALA A 502 -13.76 25.21 22.27
C ALA A 502 -13.13 23.81 22.16
N ILE A 503 -11.82 23.65 22.41
CA ILE A 503 -11.17 22.31 22.47
C ILE A 503 -11.86 21.41 23.51
N ILE A 504 -12.46 21.98 24.55
CA ILE A 504 -13.22 21.26 25.57
C ILE A 504 -14.37 20.44 24.94
N SER A 505 -14.97 20.92 23.86
CA SER A 505 -16.06 20.20 23.18
C SER A 505 -15.61 18.85 22.61
N LEU A 506 -14.35 18.75 22.17
CA LEU A 506 -13.76 17.50 21.68
C LEU A 506 -13.62 16.47 22.81
N ILE A 507 -13.25 16.91 24.01
CA ILE A 507 -13.16 16.04 25.19
C ILE A 507 -14.55 15.55 25.57
N ILE A 508 -15.55 16.43 25.54
CA ILE A 508 -16.95 16.08 25.81
C ILE A 508 -17.45 15.03 24.81
N ILE A 509 -17.21 15.21 23.51
CA ILE A 509 -17.61 14.24 22.49
C ILE A 509 -16.91 12.90 22.66
N PHE A 510 -15.61 12.91 22.96
CA PHE A 510 -14.85 11.69 23.23
C PHE A 510 -15.41 10.92 24.43
N LEU A 511 -15.75 11.63 25.52
CA LEU A 511 -16.37 11.04 26.71
C LEU A 511 -17.78 10.51 26.41
N LEU A 512 -18.61 11.28 25.70
CA LEU A 512 -19.94 10.86 25.28
C LEU A 512 -19.86 9.58 24.45
N ARG A 513 -18.98 9.52 23.45
CA ARG A 513 -18.75 8.32 22.63
C ARG A 513 -18.33 7.12 23.46
N HIS A 514 -17.51 7.31 24.50
CA HIS A 514 -17.11 6.22 25.39
C HIS A 514 -18.26 5.73 26.27
N LEU A 515 -19.16 6.62 26.67
CA LEU A 515 -20.29 6.32 27.56
C LEU A 515 -21.51 5.75 26.81
N THR A 516 -21.73 6.14 25.55
CA THR A 516 -22.89 5.71 24.75
C THR A 516 -22.49 4.75 23.63
N LYS A 517 -22.79 3.47 23.79
CA LYS A 517 -22.52 2.40 22.78
C LYS A 517 -23.44 2.41 21.54
N SER A 518 -24.24 3.46 21.30
CA SER A 518 -25.28 3.47 20.26
C SER A 518 -25.05 4.55 19.21
N ASN A 519 -25.12 4.22 17.91
CA ASN A 519 -24.96 5.18 16.81
C ASN A 519 -26.01 6.32 16.78
N SER A 520 -27.06 6.23 17.60
CA SER A 520 -28.13 7.23 17.68
C SER A 520 -27.70 8.56 18.32
N TYR A 521 -26.67 8.57 19.18
CA TYR A 521 -26.23 9.83 19.82
C TYR A 521 -25.58 10.80 18.82
N GLU A 522 -24.88 10.28 17.80
CA GLU A 522 -24.14 11.09 16.82
C GLU A 522 -25.11 11.95 15.99
N THR A 523 -26.16 11.33 15.44
CA THR A 523 -27.19 12.02 14.66
C THR A 523 -27.89 13.10 15.48
N ILE A 524 -28.23 12.81 16.74
CA ILE A 524 -28.87 13.78 17.65
C ILE A 524 -27.91 14.94 17.94
N THR A 525 -26.64 14.65 18.21
CA THR A 525 -25.64 15.67 18.53
C THR A 525 -25.37 16.59 17.34
N ILE A 526 -25.34 16.05 16.10
CA ILE A 526 -25.22 16.85 14.87
C ILE A 526 -26.41 17.80 14.71
N ILE A 527 -27.64 17.32 14.89
CA ILE A 527 -28.85 18.16 14.80
C ILE A 527 -28.81 19.29 15.83
N ILE A 528 -28.47 18.97 17.09
CA ILE A 528 -28.35 19.96 18.16
C ILE A 528 -27.30 21.00 17.81
N THR A 529 -26.13 20.57 17.32
CA THR A 529 -25.02 21.46 16.94
C THR A 529 -25.44 22.43 15.84
N LEU A 530 -26.07 21.92 14.77
CA LEU A 530 -26.55 22.76 13.66
C LEU A 530 -27.66 23.73 14.09
N LEU A 531 -28.61 23.29 14.92
CA LEU A 531 -29.67 24.14 15.46
C LEU A 531 -29.11 25.28 16.32
N ILE A 532 -28.18 24.96 17.23
CA ILE A 532 -27.51 25.96 18.06
C ILE A 532 -26.78 26.96 17.17
N SER A 533 -26.06 26.52 16.14
CA SER A 533 -25.36 27.44 15.23
C SER A 533 -26.33 28.35 14.47
N VAL A 534 -27.45 27.84 13.94
CA VAL A 534 -28.47 28.68 13.26
C VAL A 534 -28.98 29.78 14.19
N ILE A 535 -29.40 29.41 15.41
CA ILE A 535 -29.93 30.35 16.41
C ILE A 535 -28.85 31.36 16.82
N THR A 536 -27.62 30.89 17.00
CA THR A 536 -26.52 31.73 17.46
C THR A 536 -26.12 32.76 16.40
N PHE A 537 -26.10 32.40 15.11
CA PHE A 537 -25.86 33.36 14.03
C PHE A 537 -26.99 34.40 13.88
N ILE A 538 -28.26 34.01 14.07
CA ILE A 538 -29.38 34.97 14.13
C ILE A 538 -29.16 35.96 15.28
N THR A 539 -28.77 35.42 16.44
CA THR A 539 -28.55 36.21 17.65
C THR A 539 -27.36 37.15 17.48
N LEU A 540 -26.26 36.70 16.86
CA LEU A 540 -25.15 37.57 16.44
C LEU A 540 -25.63 38.67 15.50
N GLY A 541 -26.39 38.35 14.45
CA GLY A 541 -26.93 39.36 13.53
C GLY A 541 -27.74 40.45 14.24
N LEU A 542 -28.44 40.13 15.33
CA LEU A 542 -29.23 41.09 16.11
C LEU A 542 -28.40 41.87 17.15
N PHE A 543 -27.44 41.21 17.81
CA PHE A 543 -26.82 41.73 19.04
C PHE A 543 -25.29 41.90 18.97
N TRP A 544 -24.63 41.68 17.83
CA TRP A 544 -23.17 41.77 17.72
C TRP A 544 -22.59 43.13 18.16
N HIS A 545 -23.33 44.23 17.96
CA HIS A 545 -22.92 45.59 18.34
C HIS A 545 -23.17 45.94 19.82
N LYS A 546 -23.82 45.05 20.59
CA LYS A 546 -24.12 45.32 22.01
C LYS A 546 -22.89 45.07 22.86
N THR A 547 -22.53 46.06 23.69
CA THR A 547 -21.38 45.99 24.59
C THR A 547 -21.82 45.98 26.05
N THR A 548 -20.94 45.49 26.93
CA THR A 548 -21.10 45.60 28.39
C THR A 548 -19.82 46.17 29.00
N ILE A 549 -19.95 46.85 30.14
CA ILE A 549 -18.82 47.44 30.84
C ILE A 549 -18.27 46.43 31.86
N ILE A 550 -17.00 46.05 31.74
CA ILE A 550 -16.26 45.23 32.71
C ILE A 550 -15.02 46.02 33.11
N ASN A 551 -14.78 46.21 34.42
CA ASN A 551 -13.65 47.00 34.94
C ASN A 551 -13.53 48.41 34.31
N ASN A 552 -14.66 49.10 34.11
CA ASN A 552 -14.76 50.41 33.45
C ASN A 552 -14.33 50.46 31.97
N ILE A 553 -14.12 49.31 31.33
CA ILE A 553 -13.83 49.20 29.90
C ILE A 553 -15.04 48.57 29.21
N SER A 554 -15.46 49.15 28.08
CA SER A 554 -16.52 48.58 27.24
C SER A 554 -15.98 47.37 26.49
N HIS A 555 -16.70 46.26 26.52
CA HIS A 555 -16.32 45.02 25.84
C HIS A 555 -17.47 44.49 24.98
N SER A 556 -17.14 43.89 23.83
CA SER A 556 -18.09 43.24 22.90
C SER A 556 -18.53 41.84 23.41
N THR A 557 -18.95 41.77 24.67
CA THR A 557 -19.25 40.51 25.36
C THR A 557 -20.28 39.64 24.66
N TYR A 558 -21.31 40.22 24.04
CA TYR A 558 -22.29 39.48 23.26
C TYR A 558 -21.66 38.83 22.03
N PHE A 559 -20.86 39.58 21.27
CA PHE A 559 -20.13 39.06 20.11
C PHE A 559 -19.17 37.94 20.50
N LEU A 560 -18.38 38.15 21.56
CA LEU A 560 -17.39 37.17 22.04
C LEU A 560 -18.05 35.89 22.59
N LEU A 561 -19.14 36.03 23.35
CA LEU A 561 -19.89 34.90 23.92
C LEU A 561 -20.53 34.03 22.84
N PHE A 562 -21.24 34.64 21.89
CA PHE A 562 -21.90 33.88 20.83
C PHE A 562 -20.90 33.30 19.83
N SER A 563 -19.79 33.99 19.57
CA SER A 563 -18.67 33.42 18.81
C SER A 563 -18.08 32.19 19.50
N PHE A 564 -17.91 32.22 20.83
CA PHE A 564 -17.45 31.07 21.59
C PHE A 564 -18.40 29.86 21.49
N ILE A 565 -19.72 30.10 21.55
CA ILE A 565 -20.73 29.05 21.38
C ILE A 565 -20.65 28.42 19.97
N ILE A 566 -20.47 29.23 18.93
CA ILE A 566 -20.31 28.69 17.58
C ILE A 566 -18.98 27.94 17.44
N TYR A 567 -17.90 28.39 18.07
CA TYR A 567 -16.65 27.65 18.07
C TYR A 567 -16.77 26.26 18.70
N ILE A 568 -17.53 26.14 19.80
CA ILE A 568 -17.87 24.83 20.37
C ILE A 568 -18.57 23.96 19.31
N CYS A 569 -19.49 24.56 18.55
CA CYS A 569 -20.23 23.87 17.49
C CYS A 569 -19.33 23.47 16.30
N ASP A 570 -18.44 24.34 15.83
CA ASP A 570 -17.52 24.06 14.72
C ASP A 570 -16.52 22.97 15.06
N TYR A 571 -15.91 23.02 16.25
CA TYR A 571 -14.98 22.00 16.72
C TYR A 571 -15.69 20.65 16.88
N SER A 572 -16.92 20.67 17.40
CA SER A 572 -17.76 19.47 17.52
C SER A 572 -18.14 18.90 16.16
N GLY A 573 -18.57 19.77 15.24
CA GLY A 573 -19.04 19.44 13.91
C GLY A 573 -17.94 18.80 13.07
N SER A 574 -16.74 19.36 13.03
CA SER A 574 -15.62 18.79 12.25
C SER A 574 -15.35 17.31 12.57
N VAL A 575 -15.46 16.89 13.84
CA VAL A 575 -15.25 15.48 14.25
C VAL A 575 -16.50 14.63 14.07
N LEU A 576 -17.66 15.12 14.48
CA LEU A 576 -18.93 14.39 14.37
C LEU A 576 -19.34 14.17 12.91
N PHE A 577 -18.97 15.08 12.02
CA PHE A 577 -19.33 15.00 10.62
C PHE A 577 -18.43 13.98 9.94
N LEU A 578 -17.12 14.02 10.15
CA LEU A 578 -16.21 12.99 9.63
C LEU A 578 -16.61 11.58 10.07
N THR A 579 -17.00 11.40 11.33
CA THR A 579 -17.49 10.11 11.84
C THR A 579 -18.85 9.71 11.24
N TYR A 580 -19.73 10.67 10.95
CA TYR A 580 -20.96 10.41 10.21
C TYR A 580 -20.71 10.05 8.74
N PHE A 581 -19.74 10.70 8.10
CA PHE A 581 -19.34 10.43 6.72
C PHE A 581 -18.69 9.05 6.55
N ASP A 582 -18.03 8.54 7.60
CA ASP A 582 -17.52 7.17 7.65
C ASP A 582 -18.62 6.10 7.53
N ARG A 583 -19.90 6.49 7.65
CA ARG A 583 -21.04 5.62 7.35
C ARG A 583 -21.35 5.49 5.86
N TYR A 584 -20.65 6.22 4.99
CA TYR A 584 -20.82 6.21 3.54
C TYR A 584 -19.54 5.77 2.84
N VAL A 585 -19.66 5.16 1.66
CA VAL A 585 -18.52 4.67 0.87
C VAL A 585 -17.47 5.78 0.67
N SER A 586 -16.18 5.44 0.70
CA SER A 586 -15.04 6.40 0.65
C SER A 586 -15.08 7.46 -0.45
N ILE A 587 -15.86 7.26 -1.52
CA ILE A 587 -16.15 8.29 -2.54
C ILE A 587 -16.89 9.50 -1.97
N MET A 588 -17.73 9.31 -0.96
CA MET A 588 -18.53 10.35 -0.30
C MET A 588 -17.70 11.20 0.66
N MET A 589 -16.55 10.71 1.16
CA MET A 589 -15.58 11.56 1.87
C MET A 589 -15.07 12.71 1.00
N ARG A 590 -15.08 12.57 -0.34
CA ARG A 590 -14.76 13.69 -1.23
C ARG A 590 -15.82 14.80 -1.20
N ALA A 591 -17.08 14.49 -0.90
CA ALA A 591 -18.12 15.49 -0.74
C ALA A 591 -17.88 16.37 0.51
N TYR A 592 -17.29 15.81 1.57
CA TYR A 592 -16.87 16.58 2.74
C TYR A 592 -15.83 17.64 2.39
N PHE A 593 -14.73 17.23 1.77
CA PHE A 593 -13.66 18.17 1.37
C PHE A 593 -14.13 19.17 0.31
N LEU A 594 -14.99 18.75 -0.62
CA LEU A 594 -15.58 19.65 -1.59
C LEU A 594 -16.47 20.70 -0.91
N GLY A 595 -17.31 20.29 0.04
CA GLY A 595 -18.17 21.22 0.80
C GLY A 595 -17.38 22.19 1.66
N ASP A 596 -16.36 21.72 2.38
CA ASP A 596 -15.47 22.57 3.20
C ASP A 596 -14.78 23.65 2.33
N GLY A 597 -14.25 23.24 1.17
CA GLY A 597 -13.67 24.18 0.20
C GLY A 597 -14.70 25.16 -0.37
N VAL A 598 -15.89 24.69 -0.76
CA VAL A 598 -16.97 25.55 -1.27
C VAL A 598 -17.42 26.57 -0.22
N SER A 599 -17.39 26.21 1.07
CA SER A 599 -17.70 27.13 2.17
C SER A 599 -16.72 28.30 2.20
N SER A 600 -15.41 28.03 2.24
CA SER A 600 -14.38 29.08 2.20
C SER A 600 -14.49 29.97 0.94
N ALA A 601 -14.73 29.35 -0.22
CA ALA A 601 -14.91 30.07 -1.49
C ALA A 601 -16.12 31.03 -1.47
N ALA A 602 -17.27 30.54 -0.99
CA ALA A 602 -18.50 31.32 -0.92
C ALA A 602 -18.34 32.53 0.01
N LEU A 603 -17.68 32.33 1.15
CA LEU A 603 -17.41 33.41 2.10
C LEU A 603 -16.44 34.45 1.53
N ALA A 604 -15.37 34.01 0.85
CA ALA A 604 -14.44 34.93 0.20
C ALA A 604 -15.13 35.83 -0.85
N ILE A 605 -16.08 35.28 -1.61
CA ILE A 605 -16.92 36.04 -2.54
C ILE A 605 -17.80 37.04 -1.79
N LEU A 606 -18.44 36.64 -0.68
CA LEU A 606 -19.25 37.55 0.13
C LEU A 606 -18.41 38.72 0.66
N GLY A 607 -17.21 38.44 1.18
CA GLY A 607 -16.29 39.47 1.65
C GLY A 607 -15.83 40.43 0.54
N PHE A 608 -15.66 39.92 -0.68
CA PHE A 608 -15.36 40.77 -1.84
C PHE A 608 -16.55 41.66 -2.23
N VAL A 609 -17.78 41.12 -2.20
CA VAL A 609 -19.01 41.86 -2.53
C VAL A 609 -19.34 42.92 -1.48
N GLN A 610 -19.04 42.66 -0.20
CA GLN A 610 -19.28 43.61 0.89
C GLN A 610 -18.45 44.91 0.76
N ASP A 611 -17.30 44.83 0.08
CA ASP A 611 -16.25 45.86 -0.06
C ASP A 611 -15.66 46.28 1.30
N SER A 612 -14.56 47.05 1.28
CA SER A 612 -13.91 47.56 2.49
C SER A 612 -14.47 48.91 2.93
N GLU A 613 -14.55 49.12 4.25
CA GLU A 613 -14.75 50.46 4.79
C GLU A 613 -13.53 51.32 4.43
N LYS A 614 -13.75 52.32 3.57
CA LYS A 614 -12.74 53.32 3.21
C LYS A 614 -12.81 54.45 4.23
N THR A 615 -11.76 54.60 5.02
CA THR A 615 -11.62 55.73 5.95
C THR A 615 -11.11 56.95 5.19
N GLN A 616 -11.91 58.02 5.15
CA GLN A 616 -11.50 59.31 4.59
C GLN A 616 -11.29 60.32 5.73
N CYS A 617 -10.19 61.08 5.64
CA CYS A 617 -9.93 62.19 6.56
C CYS A 617 -10.63 63.44 6.05
N ILE A 618 -11.66 63.89 6.79
CA ILE A 618 -12.42 65.08 6.44
C ILE A 618 -12.10 66.17 7.46
N PRO A 619 -11.79 67.41 7.03
CA PRO A 619 -11.56 68.51 7.95
C PRO A 619 -12.88 68.94 8.61
N ILE A 620 -12.93 68.86 9.93
CA ILE A 620 -14.03 69.41 10.74
C ILE A 620 -13.49 70.59 11.56
N ILE A 621 -14.24 71.69 11.58
CA ILE A 621 -13.87 72.88 12.35
C ILE A 621 -14.44 72.75 13.75
N ILE A 622 -13.57 72.61 14.76
CA ILE A 622 -13.94 72.62 16.17
C ILE A 622 -13.35 73.89 16.80
N GLY A 623 -14.18 74.92 17.00
CA GLY A 623 -13.71 76.24 17.42
C GLY A 623 -12.86 76.93 16.34
N ASN A 624 -11.63 77.35 16.68
CA ASN A 624 -10.65 77.96 15.75
C ASN A 624 -9.64 76.95 15.16
N LYS A 625 -9.82 75.64 15.38
CA LYS A 625 -8.91 74.60 14.88
C LYS A 625 -9.62 73.71 13.88
N THR A 626 -8.98 73.48 12.74
CA THR A 626 -9.36 72.42 11.81
C THR A 626 -8.78 71.12 12.33
N VAL A 627 -9.64 70.18 12.70
CA VAL A 627 -9.27 68.83 13.12
C VAL A 627 -9.71 67.87 12.03
N LEU A 628 -8.77 67.10 11.48
CA LEU A 628 -9.11 66.01 10.57
C LEU A 628 -9.79 64.92 11.38
N THR A 629 -11.00 64.55 10.95
CA THR A 629 -11.77 63.49 11.60
C THR A 629 -11.99 62.36 10.59
N GLU A 630 -11.96 61.13 11.09
CA GLU A 630 -12.18 59.94 10.30
C GLU A 630 -13.68 59.79 9.99
N GLN A 631 -14.02 59.70 8.71
CA GLN A 631 -15.35 59.29 8.26
C GLN A 631 -15.22 58.00 7.45
N ALA A 632 -15.82 56.92 7.95
CA ALA A 632 -15.89 55.65 7.25
C ALA A 632 -16.98 55.68 6.17
N SER A 633 -16.68 55.13 4.99
CA SER A 633 -17.68 54.88 3.95
C SER A 633 -18.66 53.78 4.35
N SER A 634 -19.90 53.82 3.86
CA SER A 634 -20.87 52.75 4.09
C SER A 634 -20.48 51.46 3.34
N LEU A 635 -20.51 50.33 4.05
CA LEU A 635 -20.43 48.99 3.45
C LEU A 635 -21.58 48.74 2.46
N VAL A 636 -21.35 47.90 1.44
CA VAL A 636 -22.39 47.52 0.46
C VAL A 636 -23.57 46.84 1.15
N PHE A 637 -23.28 46.03 2.18
CA PHE A 637 -24.27 45.53 3.14
C PHE A 637 -23.66 45.46 4.54
N SER A 638 -24.49 45.61 5.57
CA SER A 638 -24.04 45.65 6.97
C SER A 638 -23.57 44.29 7.49
N VAL A 639 -22.69 44.29 8.50
CA VAL A 639 -22.30 43.13 9.33
C VAL A 639 -23.49 42.27 9.78
N ARG A 640 -24.64 42.91 10.07
CA ARG A 640 -25.88 42.21 10.42
C ARG A 640 -26.41 41.30 9.31
N ILE A 641 -26.35 41.76 8.06
CA ILE A 641 -26.79 40.99 6.89
C ILE A 641 -25.82 39.82 6.67
N TYR A 642 -24.52 40.03 6.87
CA TYR A 642 -23.50 38.98 6.80
C TYR A 642 -23.83 37.80 7.73
N PHE A 643 -24.09 38.06 9.03
CA PHE A 643 -24.46 37.00 9.97
C PHE A 643 -25.80 36.30 9.64
N PHE A 644 -26.76 37.00 9.04
CA PHE A 644 -27.99 36.35 8.55
C PHE A 644 -27.73 35.44 7.34
N ILE A 645 -26.80 35.80 6.45
CA ILE A 645 -26.37 34.91 5.36
C ILE A 645 -25.71 33.66 5.93
N LEU A 646 -24.84 33.78 6.94
CA LEU A 646 -24.25 32.62 7.61
C LEU A 646 -25.31 31.74 8.27
N SER A 647 -26.31 32.33 8.93
CA SER A 647 -27.45 31.58 9.48
C SER A 647 -28.22 30.81 8.40
N PHE A 648 -28.42 31.41 7.23
CA PHE A 648 -29.06 30.74 6.10
C PHE A 648 -28.24 29.55 5.56
N ILE A 649 -26.91 29.70 5.45
CA ILE A 649 -26.02 28.58 5.07
C ILE A 649 -26.13 27.43 6.08
N MET A 650 -26.12 27.75 7.37
CA MET A 650 -26.29 26.75 8.44
C MET A 650 -27.68 26.08 8.40
N PHE A 651 -28.71 26.84 8.06
CA PHE A 651 -30.06 26.29 7.89
C PHE A 651 -30.13 25.33 6.71
N CYS A 652 -29.51 25.66 5.57
CA CYS A 652 -29.40 24.76 4.43
C CYS A 652 -28.66 23.46 4.79
N SER A 653 -27.56 23.54 5.55
CA SER A 653 -26.84 22.36 6.05
C SER A 653 -27.71 21.49 6.96
N LEU A 654 -28.48 22.11 7.88
CA LEU A 654 -29.44 21.40 8.74
C LEU A 654 -30.52 20.67 7.93
N ILE A 655 -31.14 21.33 6.96
CA ILE A 655 -32.14 20.69 6.11
C ILE A 655 -31.53 19.54 5.32
N SER A 656 -30.33 19.73 4.77
CA SER A 656 -29.61 18.67 4.04
C SER A 656 -29.34 17.45 4.92
N PHE A 657 -28.87 17.66 6.15
CA PHE A 657 -28.64 16.59 7.13
C PHE A 657 -29.93 15.88 7.55
N LEU A 658 -31.03 16.61 7.76
CA LEU A 658 -32.33 16.04 8.08
C LEU A 658 -32.84 15.15 6.94
N ILE A 659 -32.67 15.58 5.68
CA ILE A 659 -33.00 14.76 4.51
C ILE A 659 -32.14 13.49 4.50
N LEU A 660 -30.83 13.60 4.69
CA LEU A 660 -29.92 12.44 4.71
C LEU A 660 -30.24 11.44 5.83
N SER A 661 -30.59 11.92 7.02
CA SER A 661 -30.82 11.09 8.20
C SER A 661 -32.20 10.41 8.22
N ILE A 662 -33.22 11.06 7.66
CA ILE A 662 -34.61 10.58 7.69
C ILE A 662 -34.96 9.79 6.42
N THR A 663 -34.44 10.18 5.25
CA THR A 663 -34.85 9.55 3.99
C THR A 663 -34.21 8.20 3.79
N LYS A 664 -35.00 7.30 3.18
CA LYS A 664 -34.54 5.96 2.81
C LYS A 664 -33.35 6.00 1.84
N ILE A 665 -33.26 7.02 0.98
CA ILE A 665 -32.16 7.22 0.03
C ILE A 665 -30.82 7.42 0.77
N GLY A 666 -30.81 8.22 1.83
CA GLY A 666 -29.60 8.43 2.65
C GLY A 666 -29.24 7.21 3.50
N GLN A 667 -30.23 6.44 3.96
CA GLN A 667 -30.02 5.22 4.75
C GLN A 667 -29.56 4.03 3.88
N ASP A 668 -30.12 3.85 2.69
CA ASP A 668 -29.76 2.78 1.76
C ASP A 668 -28.32 2.94 1.26
N GLU A 669 -27.88 4.16 0.93
CA GLU A 669 -26.46 4.44 0.59
C GLU A 669 -25.50 4.26 1.75
N SER A 670 -25.93 4.57 2.98
CA SER A 670 -25.12 4.34 4.17
C SER A 670 -24.95 2.85 4.46
N ASN A 671 -26.01 2.06 4.30
CA ASN A 671 -25.98 0.61 4.49
C ASN A 671 -25.06 -0.11 3.49
N LYS A 672 -24.86 0.45 2.28
CA LYS A 672 -23.85 -0.06 1.33
C LYS A 672 -22.43 -0.05 1.92
N ASN A 673 -22.14 0.86 2.86
CA ASN A 673 -20.83 0.95 3.50
C ASN A 673 -20.65 -0.03 4.67
N ASP A 674 -21.70 -0.29 5.45
CA ASP A 674 -21.67 -1.23 6.57
C ASP A 674 -21.42 -2.69 6.13
N GLU A 675 -21.87 -3.06 4.92
CA GLU A 675 -21.50 -4.34 4.30
C GLU A 675 -20.02 -4.38 3.92
N SER A 676 -19.43 -3.26 3.48
CA SER A 676 -18.00 -3.18 3.17
C SER A 676 -17.09 -3.09 4.41
N ILE A 677 -17.52 -2.44 5.50
CA ILE A 677 -16.72 -2.24 6.72
C ILE A 677 -16.62 -3.51 7.58
N LYS A 678 -17.67 -4.34 7.65
CA LYS A 678 -17.64 -5.64 8.35
C LYS A 678 -16.58 -6.61 7.79
N LEU A 679 -16.09 -6.38 6.58
CA LEU A 679 -15.09 -7.20 5.88
C LEU A 679 -13.63 -6.70 6.05
N ILE A 680 -13.43 -5.51 6.63
CA ILE A 680 -12.12 -4.83 6.71
C ILE A 680 -11.38 -5.15 8.03
N ASN A 681 -12.10 -5.37 9.15
CA ASN A 681 -11.50 -5.49 10.49
C ASN A 681 -10.77 -6.83 10.81
N ILE A 682 -10.34 -7.61 9.81
CA ILE A 682 -9.64 -8.90 10.02
C ILE A 682 -8.16 -8.83 9.60
N SER A 683 -7.69 -7.70 9.09
CA SER A 683 -6.33 -7.57 8.59
C SER A 683 -5.72 -6.26 9.03
N ASP A 684 -5.03 -6.28 10.16
CA ASP A 684 -3.81 -5.48 10.35
C ASP A 684 -3.09 -6.02 11.58
N ASP A 685 -1.96 -6.69 11.35
CA ASP A 685 -0.83 -6.56 12.26
C ASP A 685 0.51 -6.83 11.55
N GLN A 686 1.37 -5.83 11.73
CA GLN A 686 2.84 -5.83 11.79
C GLN A 686 3.66 -6.09 10.52
N ILE A 687 4.39 -5.06 10.08
CA ILE A 687 5.86 -5.01 9.84
C ILE A 687 6.25 -3.51 9.62
N ASP A 688 7.48 -3.13 10.02
CA ASP A 688 8.15 -1.81 9.92
C ASP A 688 8.04 -0.79 11.08
N GLU A 689 8.50 -1.18 12.28
CA GLU A 689 8.47 -0.28 13.46
C GLU A 689 9.74 0.56 13.72
N GLN A 690 10.93 0.21 13.20
CA GLN A 690 12.15 0.90 13.66
C GLN A 690 12.62 2.11 12.83
N HIS A 691 12.53 2.08 11.49
CA HIS A 691 12.86 3.27 10.68
C HIS A 691 11.73 4.32 10.62
N SER A 692 10.49 3.91 10.89
CA SER A 692 9.29 4.76 10.91
C SER A 692 9.28 5.75 12.09
N GLN A 693 9.75 5.34 13.28
CA GLN A 693 9.59 6.14 14.50
C GLN A 693 10.36 7.49 14.52
N ILE A 694 11.55 7.57 13.90
CA ILE A 694 12.36 8.80 13.91
C ILE A 694 11.74 9.86 13.00
N ASN A 695 11.29 9.50 11.80
CA ASN A 695 10.64 10.41 10.86
C ASN A 695 9.29 10.90 11.38
N ASN A 696 8.53 10.04 12.07
CA ASN A 696 7.24 10.41 12.66
C ASN A 696 7.35 11.54 13.69
N LYS A 697 8.38 11.53 14.54
CA LYS A 697 8.59 12.60 15.53
C LYS A 697 8.85 13.95 14.87
N LEU A 698 9.66 13.98 13.82
CA LEU A 698 10.00 15.21 13.10
C LEU A 698 8.79 15.75 12.30
N TYR A 699 7.98 14.86 11.74
CA TYR A 699 6.72 15.21 11.07
C TYR A 699 5.65 15.73 12.03
N PHE A 700 5.52 15.16 13.23
CA PHE A 700 4.66 15.72 14.26
C PHE A 700 5.10 17.11 14.70
N LEU A 701 6.41 17.36 14.79
CA LEU A 701 6.95 18.67 15.12
C LEU A 701 6.68 19.69 14.00
N ALA A 702 6.90 19.30 12.74
CA ALA A 702 6.61 20.15 11.58
C ALA A 702 5.12 20.52 11.51
N MET A 703 4.22 19.57 11.80
CA MET A 703 2.78 19.81 11.84
C MET A 703 2.38 20.79 12.95
N PHE A 704 2.90 20.56 14.17
CA PHE A 704 2.69 21.47 15.29
C PHE A 704 3.11 22.90 14.91
N TRP A 705 4.28 23.05 14.28
CA TRP A 705 4.85 24.35 13.92
C TRP A 705 4.07 25.05 12.81
N SER A 706 3.65 24.33 11.77
CA SER A 706 2.81 24.88 10.69
C SER A 706 1.49 25.43 11.24
N CYS A 707 0.84 24.71 12.15
CA CYS A 707 -0.41 25.14 12.78
C CYS A 707 -0.20 26.28 13.79
N PHE A 708 0.91 26.24 14.54
CA PHE A 708 1.33 27.33 15.43
C PHE A 708 1.43 28.66 14.69
N ILE A 709 2.14 28.66 13.55
CA ILE A 709 2.33 29.86 12.73
C ILE A 709 0.99 30.33 12.17
N THR A 710 0.33 29.48 11.39
CA THR A 710 -0.77 29.87 10.49
C THR A 710 -2.02 30.27 11.25
N TYR A 711 -2.40 29.46 12.23
CA TYR A 711 -3.71 29.56 12.87
C TYR A 711 -3.61 30.05 14.32
N GLY A 712 -2.45 29.91 14.96
CA GLY A 712 -2.25 30.40 16.32
C GLY A 712 -1.69 31.82 16.34
N PHE A 713 -0.50 32.01 15.79
CA PHE A 713 0.30 33.20 16.03
C PHE A 713 -0.01 34.35 15.07
N LEU A 714 -0.18 34.04 13.79
CA LEU A 714 -0.32 35.03 12.72
C LEU A 714 -1.63 35.85 12.76
N PRO A 715 -2.82 35.30 13.10
CA PRO A 715 -4.07 36.06 13.08
C PRO A 715 -4.05 37.34 13.92
N GLY A 716 -3.46 37.32 15.11
CA GLY A 716 -3.40 38.51 15.96
C GLY A 716 -2.29 39.51 15.61
N LEU A 717 -1.45 39.23 14.59
CA LEU A 717 -0.51 40.20 14.03
C LEU A 717 -1.05 40.89 12.78
N GLN A 718 -2.12 40.36 12.18
CA GLN A 718 -2.64 40.82 10.89
C GLN A 718 -2.99 42.30 10.89
N THR A 719 -3.69 42.77 11.93
CA THR A 719 -4.11 44.17 12.06
C THR A 719 -2.91 45.11 12.09
N TYR A 720 -1.90 44.82 12.92
CA TYR A 720 -0.70 45.63 13.05
C TYR A 720 0.26 45.56 11.85
N ALA A 721 0.19 44.52 11.03
CA ALA A 721 1.06 44.35 9.87
C ALA A 721 0.46 44.84 8.54
N LEU A 722 -0.87 44.98 8.45
CA LEU A 722 -1.58 45.28 7.21
C LEU A 722 -2.39 46.58 7.27
N VAL A 723 -3.09 46.85 8.38
CA VAL A 723 -3.94 48.04 8.53
C VAL A 723 -3.15 49.35 8.45
N PRO A 724 -1.88 49.47 8.95
CA PRO A 724 -1.10 50.68 8.75
C PRO A 724 -0.93 51.11 7.28
N TYR A 725 -1.00 50.17 6.34
CA TYR A 725 -1.00 50.47 4.91
C TYR A 725 -2.41 50.86 4.44
N SER A 726 -3.42 50.02 4.66
CA SER A 726 -4.85 50.42 4.55
C SER A 726 -5.79 49.28 4.98
N HIS A 727 -7.02 49.62 5.35
CA HIS A 727 -8.10 48.64 5.57
C HIS A 727 -8.43 47.81 4.32
N ASP A 728 -8.34 48.41 3.13
CA ASP A 728 -8.56 47.73 1.85
C ASP A 728 -7.51 46.64 1.59
N ILE A 729 -6.23 46.93 1.87
CA ILE A 729 -5.14 45.95 1.76
C ILE A 729 -5.31 44.82 2.78
N TYR A 730 -5.75 45.15 4.00
CA TYR A 730 -6.05 44.14 5.02
C TYR A 730 -7.14 43.17 4.54
N GLN A 731 -8.30 43.69 4.10
CA GLN A 731 -9.40 42.85 3.61
C GLN A 731 -9.03 42.01 2.38
N LYS A 732 -8.38 42.61 1.37
CA LYS A 732 -7.96 41.88 0.17
C LYS A 732 -6.96 40.77 0.47
N THR A 733 -6.08 40.99 1.45
CA THR A 733 -5.13 39.96 1.90
C THR A 733 -5.88 38.78 2.54
N ILE A 734 -6.84 39.04 3.42
CA ILE A 734 -7.64 37.98 4.05
C ILE A 734 -8.45 37.18 3.03
N ILE A 735 -9.14 37.85 2.11
CA ILE A 735 -9.88 37.20 1.02
C ILE A 735 -8.96 36.31 0.17
N SER A 736 -7.74 36.79 -0.13
CA SER A 736 -6.76 36.04 -0.91
C SER A 736 -6.22 34.80 -0.18
N ILE A 737 -6.11 34.86 1.15
CA ILE A 737 -5.72 33.70 1.97
C ILE A 737 -6.79 32.61 1.89
N GLU A 738 -8.07 32.97 2.01
CA GLU A 738 -9.19 32.03 1.92
C GLU A 738 -9.26 31.35 0.54
N ILE A 739 -9.10 32.13 -0.54
CA ILE A 739 -9.02 31.58 -1.91
C ILE A 739 -7.82 30.63 -2.06
N SER A 740 -6.68 30.97 -1.45
CA SER A 740 -5.48 30.12 -1.48
C SER A 740 -5.74 28.76 -0.84
N TYR A 741 -6.47 28.70 0.28
CA TYR A 741 -6.83 27.42 0.92
C TYR A 741 -7.66 26.53 0.00
N LEU A 742 -8.68 27.08 -0.68
CA LEU A 742 -9.47 26.34 -1.67
C LEU A 742 -8.59 25.77 -2.79
N LEU A 743 -7.72 26.60 -3.38
CA LEU A 743 -6.87 26.18 -4.49
C LEU A 743 -5.89 25.08 -4.07
N VAL A 744 -5.34 25.16 -2.86
CA VAL A 744 -4.48 24.14 -2.27
C VAL A 744 -5.24 22.83 -2.06
N GLN A 745 -6.47 22.88 -1.53
CA GLN A 745 -7.31 21.70 -1.34
C GLN A 745 -7.64 21.00 -2.68
N ILE A 746 -8.01 21.76 -3.72
CA ILE A 746 -8.26 21.23 -5.07
C ILE A 746 -6.98 20.64 -5.67
N PHE A 747 -5.85 21.33 -5.55
CA PHE A 747 -4.56 20.84 -6.05
C PHE A 747 -4.17 19.51 -5.40
N CYS A 748 -4.26 19.41 -4.07
CA CYS A 748 -3.98 18.16 -3.36
C CYS A 748 -4.97 17.04 -3.70
N ALA A 749 -6.23 17.35 -3.97
CA ALA A 749 -7.24 16.37 -4.39
C ALA A 749 -6.98 15.82 -5.80
N ILE A 750 -6.51 16.65 -6.73
CA ILE A 750 -6.21 16.25 -8.13
C ILE A 750 -4.88 15.49 -8.21
N TYR A 751 -3.87 15.91 -7.44
CA TYR A 751 -2.51 15.35 -7.49
C TYR A 751 -2.23 14.39 -6.32
N SER A 752 -3.12 13.43 -6.09
CA SER A 752 -3.04 12.44 -4.99
C SER A 752 -1.78 11.56 -4.98
N ASN A 753 -0.94 11.62 -6.02
CA ASN A 753 0.32 10.88 -6.14
C ASN A 753 1.54 11.63 -5.53
N ILE A 754 1.36 12.85 -5.03
CA ILE A 754 2.41 13.58 -4.29
C ILE A 754 2.37 13.10 -2.84
N THR A 755 3.22 12.16 -2.49
CA THR A 755 3.35 11.64 -1.11
C THR A 755 4.62 12.14 -0.44
N ILE A 756 4.60 12.28 0.89
CA ILE A 756 5.81 12.55 1.69
C ILE A 756 6.88 11.48 1.43
N GLU A 757 6.49 10.24 1.15
CA GLU A 757 7.40 9.14 0.77
C GLU A 757 8.23 9.48 -0.48
N ARG A 758 7.69 10.25 -1.42
CA ARG A 758 8.38 10.65 -2.65
C ARG A 758 9.24 11.91 -2.46
N TYR A 759 8.87 12.79 -1.54
CA TYR A 759 9.55 14.07 -1.29
C TYR A 759 9.66 14.37 0.23
N PRO A 760 10.44 13.61 0.99
CA PRO A 760 10.41 13.65 2.46
C PRO A 760 10.86 14.99 3.07
N ASN A 761 11.67 15.76 2.35
CA ASN A 761 12.22 17.04 2.82
C ASN A 761 11.31 18.25 2.53
N LEU A 762 10.28 18.10 1.69
CA LEU A 762 9.47 19.22 1.21
C LEU A 762 8.76 19.96 2.35
N VAL A 763 8.19 19.20 3.29
CA VAL A 763 7.47 19.74 4.47
C VAL A 763 8.40 20.55 5.37
N HIS A 764 9.66 20.11 5.53
CA HIS A 764 10.65 20.83 6.33
C HIS A 764 11.08 22.12 5.66
N ILE A 765 11.28 22.12 4.33
CA ILE A 765 11.60 23.31 3.56
C ILE A 765 10.49 24.37 3.71
N PHE A 766 9.23 23.97 3.58
CA PHE A 766 8.09 24.88 3.75
C PHE A 766 8.03 25.49 5.15
N ASN A 767 8.26 24.69 6.20
CA ASN A 767 8.31 25.19 7.58
C ASN A 767 9.46 26.17 7.81
N ILE A 768 10.65 25.91 7.24
CA ILE A 768 11.80 26.82 7.34
C ILE A 768 11.49 28.15 6.67
N ILE A 769 10.96 28.12 5.44
CA ILE A 769 10.57 29.33 4.69
C ILE A 769 9.50 30.11 5.48
N GLY A 770 8.46 29.43 5.96
CA GLY A 770 7.42 30.04 6.78
C GLY A 770 7.96 30.70 8.06
N THR A 771 8.97 30.09 8.70
CA THR A 771 9.62 30.63 9.90
C THR A 771 10.43 31.90 9.60
N ILE A 772 11.12 31.96 8.47
CA ILE A 772 11.86 33.17 8.07
C ILE A 772 10.87 34.31 7.79
N LEU A 773 9.80 34.01 7.06
CA LEU A 773 8.79 35.00 6.67
C LEU A 773 7.97 35.51 7.86
N ILE A 774 7.65 34.67 8.86
CA ILE A 774 6.91 35.14 10.05
C ILE A 774 7.74 36.07 10.94
N ILE A 775 9.06 35.88 11.01
CA ILE A 775 9.96 36.81 11.71
C ILE A 775 9.87 38.20 11.07
N TYR A 776 9.84 38.26 9.74
CA TYR A 776 9.68 39.52 9.02
C TYR A 776 8.33 40.19 9.33
N ILE A 777 7.22 39.43 9.30
CA ILE A 777 5.89 39.96 9.66
C ILE A 777 5.85 40.46 11.11
N PHE A 778 6.48 39.76 12.04
CA PHE A 778 6.58 40.18 13.43
C PHE A 778 7.32 41.51 13.58
N ILE A 779 8.41 41.71 12.82
CA ILE A 779 9.14 42.98 12.79
C ILE A 779 8.27 44.09 12.22
N ILE A 780 7.55 43.86 11.12
CA ILE A 780 6.59 44.84 10.56
C ILE A 780 5.55 45.24 11.60
N ALA A 781 4.90 44.26 12.24
CA ALA A 781 3.88 44.51 13.27
C ALA A 781 4.46 45.34 14.42
N LYS A 782 5.68 45.06 14.86
CA LYS A 782 6.39 45.80 15.90
C LYS A 782 6.72 47.24 15.49
N MET A 783 6.96 47.49 14.21
CA MET A 783 7.22 48.82 13.67
C MET A 783 5.95 49.65 13.49
N SER A 784 4.76 49.08 13.61
CA SER A 784 3.50 49.83 13.65
C SER A 784 3.56 50.91 14.76
N PRO A 785 3.21 52.18 14.47
CA PRO A 785 2.42 52.67 13.33
C PRO A 785 3.21 53.00 12.03
N CYS A 786 4.53 52.86 12.01
CA CYS A 786 5.41 53.26 10.91
C CYS A 786 6.19 52.05 10.32
N PRO A 787 5.51 51.09 9.67
CA PRO A 787 6.20 49.97 9.04
C PRO A 787 7.01 50.42 7.80
N PRO A 788 7.93 49.58 7.29
CA PRO A 788 8.73 49.90 6.11
C PRO A 788 7.88 50.25 4.88
N PHE A 789 8.38 51.11 4.00
CA PHE A 789 7.68 51.56 2.76
C PHE A 789 6.34 52.26 2.99
N ILE A 790 6.14 52.87 4.16
CA ILE A 790 4.89 53.59 4.45
C ILE A 790 4.62 54.77 3.51
N ASP A 791 5.67 55.39 2.97
CA ASP A 791 5.56 56.46 1.97
C ASP A 791 4.99 55.95 0.63
N SER A 792 5.07 54.63 0.39
CA SER A 792 4.46 53.94 -0.73
C SER A 792 3.49 52.88 -0.21
N ILE A 793 2.36 53.34 0.33
CA ILE A 793 1.29 52.51 0.93
C ILE A 793 0.97 51.27 0.11
N LEU A 794 0.81 51.44 -1.22
CA LEU A 794 0.47 50.35 -2.11
C LEU A 794 1.60 49.29 -2.19
N LEU A 795 2.85 49.72 -2.32
CA LEU A 795 3.98 48.80 -2.44
C LEU A 795 4.23 48.06 -1.12
N GLY A 796 4.27 48.77 0.00
CA GLY A 796 4.48 48.17 1.32
C GLY A 796 3.36 47.19 1.69
N GLY A 797 2.11 47.58 1.44
CA GLY A 797 0.97 46.72 1.71
C GLY A 797 0.86 45.50 0.79
N LEU A 798 1.20 45.61 -0.50
CA LEU A 798 1.25 44.45 -1.40
C LEU A 798 2.35 43.46 -1.00
N ILE A 799 3.54 43.93 -0.60
CA ILE A 799 4.63 43.07 -0.13
C ILE A 799 4.22 42.33 1.15
N SER A 800 3.70 43.07 2.15
CA SER A 800 3.22 42.50 3.40
C SER A 800 2.11 41.46 3.16
N GLY A 801 1.11 41.81 2.32
CA GLY A 801 0.01 40.93 1.96
C GLY A 801 0.46 39.66 1.22
N LEU A 802 1.39 39.77 0.26
CA LEU A 802 1.93 38.62 -0.48
C LEU A 802 2.67 37.65 0.45
N ILE A 803 3.48 38.18 1.38
CA ILE A 803 4.19 37.37 2.36
C ILE A 803 3.20 36.63 3.27
N TYR A 804 2.13 37.29 3.71
CA TYR A 804 1.04 36.65 4.44
C TYR A 804 0.41 35.50 3.65
N ILE A 805 0.09 35.70 2.37
CA ILE A 805 -0.49 34.66 1.50
C ILE A 805 0.46 33.47 1.36
N ILE A 806 1.76 33.71 1.17
CA ILE A 806 2.78 32.66 1.02
C ILE A 806 2.93 31.84 2.31
N ILE A 807 3.02 32.50 3.48
CA ILE A 807 3.13 31.80 4.78
C ILE A 807 1.94 30.87 4.98
N ASN A 808 0.73 31.38 4.75
CA ASN A 808 -0.50 30.62 4.93
C ASN A 808 -0.60 29.46 3.93
N GLY A 809 -0.30 29.70 2.64
CA GLY A 809 -0.33 28.67 1.61
C GLY A 809 0.66 27.53 1.88
N LEU A 810 1.94 27.85 2.13
CA LEU A 810 2.99 26.84 2.37
C LEU A 810 2.70 25.99 3.61
N SER A 811 2.27 26.64 4.70
CA SER A 811 1.96 25.96 5.95
C SER A 811 0.69 25.10 5.83
N HIS A 812 -0.30 25.54 5.05
CA HIS A 812 -1.49 24.75 4.77
C HIS A 812 -1.18 23.53 3.90
N ILE A 813 -0.33 23.67 2.88
CA ILE A 813 0.16 22.53 2.08
C ILE A 813 0.89 21.52 2.98
N ALA A 814 1.81 22.00 3.84
CA ALA A 814 2.52 21.16 4.80
C ALA A 814 1.55 20.40 5.72
N TYR A 815 0.54 21.09 6.26
CA TYR A 815 -0.52 20.51 7.08
C TYR A 815 -1.29 19.39 6.34
N ILE A 816 -1.71 19.61 5.09
CA ILE A 816 -2.45 18.60 4.31
C ILE A 816 -1.57 17.37 4.03
N LEU A 817 -0.34 17.58 3.55
CA LEU A 817 0.58 16.48 3.23
C LEU A 817 0.87 15.61 4.45
N LEU A 818 1.04 16.22 5.63
CA LEU A 818 1.28 15.52 6.89
C LEU A 818 0.05 14.72 7.35
N ASN A 819 -1.16 15.27 7.20
CA ASN A 819 -2.38 14.52 7.51
C ASN A 819 -2.58 13.31 6.59
N ILE A 820 -2.33 13.47 5.29
CA ILE A 820 -2.39 12.36 4.32
C ILE A 820 -1.39 11.26 4.71
N TYR A 821 -0.17 11.64 5.07
CA TYR A 821 0.87 10.70 5.49
C TYR A 821 0.47 9.91 6.75
N PHE A 822 0.04 10.60 7.82
CA PHE A 822 -0.33 9.91 9.07
C PHE A 822 -1.59 9.05 8.93
N HIS A 823 -2.52 9.42 8.05
CA HIS A 823 -3.66 8.57 7.70
C HIS A 823 -3.20 7.26 7.05
N LYS A 824 -2.24 7.33 6.12
CA LYS A 824 -1.74 6.16 5.38
C LYS A 824 -0.85 5.24 6.23
N VAL A 825 0.00 5.80 7.09
CA VAL A 825 1.04 5.04 7.81
C VAL A 825 0.61 4.54 9.19
N SER A 826 -0.30 5.25 9.87
CA SER A 826 -0.57 5.00 11.30
C SER A 826 -2.06 4.82 11.63
N GLY A 827 -2.92 4.75 10.62
CA GLY A 827 -4.36 4.50 10.77
C GLY A 827 -5.04 5.46 11.75
N GLU A 828 -5.98 4.95 12.56
CA GLU A 828 -6.75 5.74 13.53
C GLU A 828 -5.86 6.39 14.61
N LYS A 829 -4.84 5.67 15.11
CA LYS A 829 -3.94 6.18 16.15
C LYS A 829 -3.11 7.35 15.62
N GLY A 830 -2.65 7.27 14.38
CA GLY A 830 -1.93 8.36 13.70
C GLY A 830 -2.78 9.61 13.57
N LEU A 831 -4.04 9.46 13.16
CA LEU A 831 -4.99 10.55 12.97
C LEU A 831 -5.35 11.24 14.29
N PHE A 832 -5.45 10.48 15.38
CA PHE A 832 -5.67 11.03 16.72
C PHE A 832 -4.50 11.91 17.14
N TRP A 833 -3.27 11.37 17.10
CA TRP A 833 -2.09 12.11 17.51
C TRP A 833 -1.79 13.30 16.60
N SER A 834 -2.10 13.19 15.29
CA SER A 834 -1.98 14.34 14.39
C SER A 834 -2.93 15.47 14.78
N SER A 835 -4.19 15.14 15.07
CA SER A 835 -5.20 16.09 15.53
C SER A 835 -4.81 16.77 16.85
N VAL A 836 -4.24 16.02 17.80
CA VAL A 836 -3.72 16.59 19.05
C VAL A 836 -2.61 17.61 18.77
N LYS A 837 -1.64 17.27 17.92
CA LYS A 837 -0.52 18.18 17.59
C LYS A 837 -0.98 19.44 16.87
N VAL A 838 -1.94 19.33 15.97
CA VAL A 838 -2.59 20.47 15.33
C VAL A 838 -3.16 21.41 16.39
N LYS A 839 -4.05 20.92 17.26
CA LYS A 839 -4.70 21.77 18.28
C LYS A 839 -3.73 22.36 19.29
N CYS A 840 -2.71 21.60 19.73
CA CYS A 840 -1.65 22.12 20.61
C CYS A 840 -0.87 23.27 19.94
N GLY A 841 -0.57 23.15 18.65
CA GLY A 841 0.11 24.18 17.88
C GLY A 841 -0.69 25.48 17.85
N ILE A 842 -1.97 25.39 17.43
CA ILE A 842 -2.88 26.54 17.36
C ILE A 842 -3.02 27.21 18.73
N ALA A 843 -3.27 26.43 19.79
CA ALA A 843 -3.45 26.96 21.13
C ALA A 843 -2.21 27.67 21.65
N SER A 844 -1.03 27.08 21.46
CA SER A 844 0.23 27.68 21.89
C SER A 844 0.49 29.00 21.16
N GLY A 845 0.23 29.06 19.85
CA GLY A 845 0.39 30.28 19.05
C GLY A 845 -0.59 31.38 19.48
N ALA A 846 -1.85 31.03 19.71
CA ALA A 846 -2.89 31.97 20.13
C ALA A 846 -2.60 32.57 21.52
N ILE A 847 -2.16 31.74 22.48
CA ILE A 847 -1.78 32.21 23.82
C ILE A 847 -0.59 33.18 23.75
N ILE A 848 0.47 32.81 23.01
CA ILE A 848 1.65 33.67 22.89
C ILE A 848 1.28 34.98 22.19
N ASN A 849 0.51 34.92 21.10
CA ASN A 849 0.07 36.12 20.41
C ASN A 849 -0.77 37.04 21.33
N TYR A 850 -1.76 36.48 22.04
CA TYR A 850 -2.57 37.25 22.99
C TYR A 850 -1.72 37.94 24.06
N MET A 851 -0.74 37.22 24.61
CA MET A 851 0.19 37.81 25.59
C MET A 851 0.94 39.01 25.01
N LEU A 852 1.43 38.91 23.78
CA LEU A 852 2.18 39.99 23.14
C LEU A 852 1.30 41.18 22.74
N THR A 853 0.12 40.91 22.19
CA THR A 853 -0.79 41.93 21.65
C THR A 853 -1.63 42.62 22.72
N VAL A 854 -2.25 41.84 23.62
CA VAL A 854 -3.23 42.36 24.59
C VAL A 854 -2.61 42.63 25.95
N HIS A 855 -1.84 41.68 26.49
CA HIS A 855 -1.30 41.78 27.85
C HIS A 855 -0.08 42.70 27.92
N PHE A 856 0.91 42.49 27.04
CA PHE A 856 2.13 43.29 26.98
C PHE A 856 2.00 44.53 26.09
N GLN A 857 0.94 44.63 25.26
CA GLN A 857 0.69 45.75 24.34
C GLN A 857 1.92 46.12 23.50
N LEU A 858 2.61 45.10 22.98
CA LEU A 858 3.88 45.28 22.26
C LEU A 858 3.73 46.05 20.95
N PHE A 859 2.53 46.03 20.36
CA PHE A 859 2.20 46.64 19.07
C PHE A 859 1.34 47.89 19.26
N LYS A 860 1.54 48.91 18.42
CA LYS A 860 0.80 50.18 18.50
C LYS A 860 -0.11 50.37 17.30
N GLU A 861 -1.28 50.95 17.53
CA GLU A 861 -2.26 51.26 16.48
C GLU A 861 -1.87 52.52 15.68
N ARG A 862 -2.30 52.57 14.41
CA ARG A 862 -2.17 53.74 13.54
C ARG A 862 -3.56 54.27 13.20
N PHE A 863 -3.80 55.55 13.48
CA PHE A 863 -5.01 56.28 13.15
C PHE A 863 -4.78 57.08 11.86
N PRO A 864 -5.49 56.78 10.75
CA PRO A 864 -5.30 57.41 9.45
C PRO A 864 -5.18 58.95 9.45
N CYS A 865 -5.87 59.64 10.37
CA CYS A 865 -5.92 61.10 10.40
C CYS A 865 -5.01 61.77 11.45
N HIS A 866 -4.11 61.01 12.08
CA HIS A 866 -3.08 61.55 12.98
C HIS A 866 -1.72 61.70 12.28
N ASP A 867 -1.02 62.80 12.55
CA ASP A 867 0.34 63.02 12.06
C ASP A 867 1.33 62.17 12.88
N TYR A 868 2.00 61.23 12.20
CA TYR A 868 3.07 60.41 12.78
C TYR A 868 4.42 60.88 12.25
N VAL A 869 5.37 61.16 13.14
CA VAL A 869 6.78 61.37 12.77
C VAL A 869 7.45 59.99 12.70
N CYS A 870 7.50 59.40 11.51
CA CYS A 870 8.23 58.18 11.25
C CYS A 870 9.72 58.53 11.03
N SER A 871 10.60 58.05 11.90
CA SER A 871 12.07 58.28 11.82
C SER A 871 12.78 57.28 10.94
#